data_AF-A0A7X6MVK6-F1
#
_entry.id   AF-A0A7X6MVK6-F1
#
_cell.length_a   1.000
_cell.length_b   1.000
_cell.length_c   1.000
_cell.angle_alpha   90.00
_cell.angle_beta   90.00
_cell.angle_gamma   90.00
#
_symmetry.space_group_name_H-M   'P 1'
#
loop_
_entity.id
_entity.type
_entity.pdbx_description
1 polymer ?
#
loop_
_entity_poly.entity_id
_entity_poly.type
_entity_poly.pdbx_seq_one_letter_code
_entity_poly.pdbx_strand_id
1 'polypeptide(L)'
;MTTISHLPARHDDAAGLDSLLDTLAGVAVRGEVPGPELLGRVARAKPALDKRATDPNDGEPYSRTILRVDDEVEIMLARWRPGQRCAPHDHGGAGGFVVVLEGRFEERRFGWDGPRLSVTSSTEHHTGEVTSITSEVIHDMAGLDGGLTLHFYSPPATSMRVFDLDTSEMLELVGNYGAWIPQEQHPRVPFGQISPETVAAPVIWVVHTTHYRGGSAEFAVAAATMARELAAAHPDAEVKVSGLHHKAEFVAELARMAETGRVIDQLHLISHAGMYGPMFGSTDWPEQFSPHEWRSMTISFTTTGRAYFHACRTARWFAPFFANVFGVPAFGNRNYTTVSTRKDRFSWAGRRPMSRADLYLIDTPGRKSHGPLGAARKYLGAAAQPPVLSMPDPAGSVGSYDPVAELYDRAYADIRVRGAEWRWVSERAAHTRAELGRGLRVLEIGCGTGALLRALDDDGVLDFGIGVDISSGMLAQARDRGRHRSRLRFTAVDGPQLDVPDDHVDVVICFLSFRYLDWDPVMAEIRRVLAPGGRLWVVDMVEHPVRVRELPVLARSAFEHVRTRRARPQFAADLTALTSHPAWREMLRHNPIRAEHEYRWYFASRFPGSRLKLLTATLSQRVLAFDSGPLDKGLTAPLTYP
;
A
#
# COMPACT_ATOMS: atom_id res chain seq x y z
N MET A 1 49.08 8.10 -28.27
CA MET A 1 48.90 9.56 -28.35
C MET A 1 47.46 9.86 -28.03
N THR A 2 47.31 10.59 -26.94
CA THR A 2 46.10 10.96 -26.22
C THR A 2 45.36 12.07 -26.95
N THR A 3 44.05 11.97 -27.10
CA THR A 3 43.19 13.13 -27.34
C THR A 3 42.15 13.16 -26.23
N ILE A 4 42.43 14.03 -25.26
CA ILE A 4 41.56 14.39 -24.15
C ILE A 4 40.44 15.27 -24.73
N SER A 5 39.18 14.84 -24.58
CA SER A 5 38.03 15.72 -24.78
C SER A 5 37.75 16.44 -23.47
N HIS A 6 37.80 17.77 -23.55
CA HIS A 6 37.56 18.72 -22.47
C HIS A 6 36.23 18.48 -21.76
N LEU A 7 36.28 18.20 -20.45
CA LEU A 7 35.22 18.56 -19.52
C LEU A 7 35.43 20.03 -19.14
N PRO A 8 34.45 20.93 -19.34
CA PRO A 8 34.54 22.26 -18.77
C PRO A 8 34.29 22.15 -17.26
N ALA A 9 35.26 22.58 -16.47
CA ALA A 9 35.09 22.79 -15.05
C ALA A 9 34.51 24.19 -14.79
N ARG A 10 33.56 24.24 -13.86
CA ARG A 10 33.24 25.37 -12.95
C ARG A 10 32.71 26.66 -13.56
N HIS A 11 31.38 26.77 -13.54
CA HIS A 11 30.62 27.93 -13.07
C HIS A 11 29.18 27.43 -12.82
N ASP A 12 28.74 27.31 -11.55
CA ASP A 12 27.31 27.29 -11.07
C ASP A 12 27.01 26.58 -9.73
N ASP A 13 27.99 26.27 -8.86
CA ASP A 13 27.69 25.61 -7.57
C ASP A 13 26.80 26.44 -6.61
N ALA A 14 26.82 27.78 -6.69
CA ALA A 14 26.02 28.66 -5.82
C ALA A 14 24.61 28.92 -6.38
N ALA A 15 24.51 29.28 -7.66
CA ALA A 15 23.23 29.55 -8.33
C ALA A 15 22.33 28.31 -8.37
N GLY A 16 22.91 27.12 -8.53
CA GLY A 16 22.16 25.86 -8.48
C GLY A 16 21.64 25.49 -7.10
N LEU A 17 22.36 25.86 -6.03
CA LEU A 17 21.94 25.61 -4.64
C LEU A 17 20.83 26.58 -4.22
N ASP A 18 20.97 27.88 -4.52
CA ASP A 18 19.96 28.87 -4.16
C ASP A 18 18.64 28.58 -4.89
N SER A 19 18.69 28.24 -6.19
CA SER A 19 17.52 27.79 -6.95
C SER A 19 16.88 26.51 -6.38
N LEU A 20 17.68 25.58 -5.86
CA LEU A 20 17.18 24.38 -5.18
C LEU A 20 16.46 24.74 -3.88
N LEU A 21 17.04 25.63 -3.07
CA LEU A 21 16.43 26.09 -1.82
C LEU A 21 15.13 26.87 -2.09
N ASP A 22 15.07 27.69 -3.14
CA ASP A 22 13.84 28.36 -3.59
C ASP A 22 12.74 27.36 -3.96
N THR A 23 13.10 26.30 -4.69
CA THR A 23 12.15 25.26 -5.10
C THR A 23 11.58 24.54 -3.86
N LEU A 24 12.43 24.21 -2.88
CA LEU A 24 12.03 23.54 -1.64
C LEU A 24 11.23 24.45 -0.71
N ALA A 25 11.57 25.74 -0.65
CA ALA A 25 10.80 26.74 0.08
C ALA A 25 9.34 26.77 -0.42
N GLY A 26 9.15 26.80 -1.75
CA GLY A 26 7.81 26.76 -2.34
C GLY A 26 7.02 25.50 -1.98
N VAL A 27 7.68 24.35 -1.78
CA VAL A 27 7.04 23.11 -1.30
C VAL A 27 6.58 23.27 0.16
N ALA A 28 7.43 23.82 1.02
CA ALA A 28 7.10 24.06 2.43
C ALA A 28 5.93 25.05 2.59
N VAL A 29 5.92 26.13 1.81
CA VAL A 29 4.85 27.14 1.81
C VAL A 29 3.49 26.56 1.41
N ARG A 30 3.47 25.56 0.51
CA ARG A 30 2.22 24.84 0.16
C ARG A 30 1.81 23.78 1.18
N GLY A 31 2.59 23.55 2.24
CA GLY A 31 2.36 22.48 3.22
C GLY A 31 2.58 21.08 2.64
N GLU A 32 3.42 20.95 1.61
CA GLU A 32 3.73 19.69 0.93
C GLU A 32 5.10 19.14 1.39
N VAL A 33 5.43 17.90 0.98
CA VAL A 33 6.78 17.32 1.12
C VAL A 33 7.44 17.16 -0.26
N PRO A 34 8.77 17.27 -0.36
CA PRO A 34 9.48 17.13 -1.63
C PRO A 34 9.37 15.72 -2.20
N GLY A 35 9.07 15.62 -3.50
CA GLY A 35 9.07 14.34 -4.22
C GLY A 35 10.48 13.80 -4.52
N PRO A 36 10.58 12.55 -5.03
CA PRO A 36 11.86 11.86 -5.22
C PRO A 36 12.87 12.59 -6.12
N GLU A 37 12.41 13.28 -7.15
CA GLU A 37 13.28 14.05 -8.05
C GLU A 37 14.02 15.17 -7.30
N LEU A 38 13.28 15.90 -6.46
CA LEU A 38 13.80 17.01 -5.69
C LEU A 38 14.71 16.52 -4.56
N LEU A 39 14.36 15.40 -3.91
CA LEU A 39 15.25 14.70 -2.97
C LEU A 39 16.55 14.25 -3.64
N GLY A 40 16.50 13.77 -4.89
CA GLY A 40 17.69 13.45 -5.68
C GLY A 40 18.58 14.67 -5.94
N ARG A 41 18.00 15.86 -6.13
CA ARG A 41 18.76 17.13 -6.24
C ARG A 41 19.39 17.51 -4.90
N VAL A 42 18.68 17.35 -3.79
CA VAL A 42 19.18 17.57 -2.42
C VAL A 42 20.38 16.66 -2.13
N ALA A 43 20.29 15.37 -2.46
CA ALA A 43 21.38 14.42 -2.28
C ALA A 43 22.65 14.85 -3.04
N ARG A 44 22.51 15.37 -4.28
CA ARG A 44 23.63 15.92 -5.06
C ARG A 44 24.21 17.20 -4.45
N ALA A 45 23.38 18.02 -3.79
CA ALA A 45 23.77 19.25 -3.13
C ALA A 45 24.41 19.05 -1.74
N LYS A 46 24.36 17.82 -1.17
CA LYS A 46 24.91 17.50 0.17
C LYS A 46 26.32 18.06 0.39
N PRO A 47 27.33 17.89 -0.49
CA PRO A 47 28.67 18.37 -0.21
C PRO A 47 28.78 19.90 -0.07
N ALA A 48 27.87 20.65 -0.71
CA ALA A 48 27.79 22.10 -0.57
C ALA A 48 27.08 22.50 0.74
N LEU A 49 26.01 21.79 1.11
CA LEU A 49 25.28 21.99 2.37
C LEU A 49 26.14 21.63 3.59
N ASP A 50 26.86 20.51 3.54
CA ASP A 50 27.74 20.03 4.61
C ASP A 50 28.83 21.05 4.97
N LYS A 51 29.40 21.75 3.97
CA LYS A 51 30.37 22.84 4.18
C LYS A 51 29.79 24.07 4.88
N ARG A 52 28.47 24.27 4.82
CA ARG A 52 27.79 25.39 5.49
C ARG A 52 27.42 25.05 6.93
N ALA A 53 27.21 23.77 7.24
CA ALA A 53 26.82 23.33 8.58
C ALA A 53 27.96 23.48 9.60
N THR A 54 27.65 24.06 10.75
CA THR A 54 28.58 24.21 11.89
C THR A 54 28.53 23.01 12.82
N ASP A 55 29.53 22.85 13.68
CA ASP A 55 29.49 21.84 14.75
C ASP A 55 28.64 22.32 15.94
N PRO A 56 27.98 21.40 16.67
CA PRO A 56 27.19 21.71 17.87
C PRO A 56 28.06 22.23 19.01
N ASN A 57 27.55 23.18 19.82
CA ASN A 57 28.25 23.58 21.04
C ASN A 57 28.19 22.46 22.09
N ASP A 58 28.96 22.58 23.16
CA ASP A 58 28.95 21.61 24.26
C ASP A 58 27.58 21.60 24.97
N GLY A 59 27.04 20.40 25.19
CA GLY A 59 25.71 20.22 25.78
C GLY A 59 24.54 20.31 24.79
N GLU A 60 24.77 20.74 23.55
CA GLU A 60 23.73 20.77 22.50
C GLU A 60 23.70 19.45 21.72
N PRO A 61 22.51 18.88 21.48
CA PRO A 61 22.37 17.64 20.70
C PRO A 61 22.71 17.85 19.21
N TYR A 62 22.50 19.06 18.70
CA TYR A 62 22.79 19.45 17.32
C TYR A 62 23.05 20.96 17.20
N SER A 63 23.75 21.37 16.13
CA SER A 63 23.97 22.79 15.80
C SER A 63 22.84 23.34 14.94
N ARG A 64 22.57 24.64 15.00
CA ARG A 64 21.66 25.30 14.05
C ARG A 64 22.44 26.21 13.12
N THR A 65 22.43 25.91 11.82
CA THR A 65 22.94 26.83 10.79
C THR A 65 21.77 27.32 9.95
N ILE A 66 21.34 28.56 10.19
CA ILE A 66 20.29 29.20 9.40
C ILE A 66 20.83 29.51 7.99
N LEU A 67 20.16 28.98 6.96
CA LEU A 67 20.49 29.23 5.56
C LEU A 67 19.68 30.40 4.98
N ARG A 68 18.42 30.53 5.40
CA ARG A 68 17.48 31.58 4.96
C ARG A 68 16.37 31.74 5.98
N VAL A 69 15.97 32.98 6.25
CA VAL A 69 14.70 33.34 6.92
C VAL A 69 14.13 34.54 6.18
N ASP A 70 12.88 34.47 5.79
CA ASP A 70 12.08 35.58 5.26
C ASP A 70 10.65 35.51 5.81
N ASP A 71 9.70 36.27 5.25
CA ASP A 71 8.32 36.32 5.73
C ASP A 71 7.53 35.00 5.49
N GLU A 72 8.02 34.11 4.63
CA GLU A 72 7.33 32.88 4.23
C GLU A 72 7.98 31.61 4.81
N VAL A 73 9.32 31.55 4.92
CA VAL A 73 10.02 30.32 5.30
C VAL A 73 11.29 30.54 6.11
N GLU A 74 11.55 29.63 7.05
CA GLU A 74 12.88 29.40 7.64
C GLU A 74 13.49 28.11 7.08
N ILE A 75 14.72 28.19 6.62
CA ILE A 75 15.53 27.06 6.14
C ILE A 75 16.78 26.96 7.00
N MET A 76 17.03 25.79 7.58
CA MET A 76 18.21 25.56 8.42
C MET A 76 18.82 24.18 8.24
N LEU A 77 20.11 24.08 8.53
CA LEU A 77 20.81 22.81 8.70
C LEU A 77 20.98 22.49 10.18
N ALA A 78 20.83 21.21 10.51
CA ALA A 78 21.17 20.68 11.82
C ALA A 78 22.20 19.56 11.74
N ARG A 79 23.38 19.77 12.33
CA ARG A 79 24.43 18.75 12.49
C ARG A 79 24.35 18.14 13.87
N TRP A 80 24.13 16.83 13.92
CA TRP A 80 23.81 16.09 15.13
C TRP A 80 25.01 15.36 15.72
N ARG A 81 25.11 15.39 17.05
CA ARG A 81 26.05 14.56 17.79
C ARG A 81 25.56 13.10 17.82
N PRO A 82 26.46 12.11 17.66
CA PRO A 82 26.08 10.71 17.78
C PRO A 82 25.46 10.35 19.13
N GLY A 83 24.33 9.64 19.08
CA GLY A 83 23.57 9.17 20.23
C GLY A 83 22.80 10.25 21.00
N GLN A 84 22.85 11.51 20.58
CA GLN A 84 22.16 12.61 21.27
C GLN A 84 20.74 12.82 20.75
N ARG A 85 19.86 13.24 21.65
CA ARG A 85 18.43 13.48 21.41
C ARG A 85 18.06 14.91 21.76
N CYS A 86 17.25 15.55 20.92
CA CYS A 86 16.64 16.83 21.24
C CYS A 86 15.46 16.66 22.21
N ALA A 87 15.10 17.69 22.98
CA ALA A 87 13.94 17.61 23.85
C ALA A 87 12.65 17.58 23.01
N PRO A 88 11.56 16.93 23.48
CA PRO A 88 10.28 16.99 22.80
C PRO A 88 9.84 18.45 22.63
N HIS A 89 9.39 18.81 21.44
CA HIS A 89 9.04 20.19 21.11
C HIS A 89 7.96 20.24 20.03
N ASP A 90 7.26 21.38 19.99
CA ASP A 90 6.39 21.74 18.86
C ASP A 90 7.10 22.71 17.90
N HIS A 91 6.34 23.29 16.97
CA HIS A 91 6.88 24.15 15.93
C HIS A 91 6.27 25.56 15.94
N GLY A 92 5.67 26.00 17.05
CA GLY A 92 5.13 27.37 17.17
C GLY A 92 4.08 27.75 16.12
N GLY A 93 3.33 26.77 15.60
CA GLY A 93 2.37 26.98 14.51
C GLY A 93 2.94 26.78 13.10
N ALA A 94 4.24 26.58 12.95
CA ALA A 94 4.86 26.27 11.66
C ALA A 94 4.58 24.82 11.23
N GLY A 95 4.35 24.62 9.93
CA GLY A 95 4.46 23.31 9.28
C GLY A 95 5.75 23.21 8.47
N GLY A 96 5.93 22.12 7.72
CA GLY A 96 7.05 21.94 6.81
C GLY A 96 7.60 20.51 6.81
N PHE A 97 8.91 20.37 6.65
CA PHE A 97 9.54 19.05 6.57
C PHE A 97 11.02 19.06 6.93
N VAL A 98 11.54 17.87 7.25
CA VAL A 98 12.95 17.62 7.54
C VAL A 98 13.47 16.53 6.60
N VAL A 99 14.55 16.83 5.88
CA VAL A 99 15.25 15.88 5.01
C VAL A 99 16.52 15.38 5.70
N VAL A 100 16.70 14.06 5.74
CA VAL A 100 17.91 13.43 6.26
C VAL A 100 19.00 13.45 5.19
N LEU A 101 20.02 14.29 5.36
CA LEU A 101 21.13 14.41 4.40
C LEU A 101 22.22 13.35 4.62
N GLU A 102 22.38 12.91 5.87
CA GLU A 102 23.38 11.93 6.28
C GLU A 102 23.04 11.35 7.66
N GLY A 103 23.20 10.05 7.84
CA GLY A 103 23.04 9.37 9.12
C GLY A 103 21.73 8.61 9.25
N ARG A 104 21.46 8.19 10.50
CA ARG A 104 20.25 7.48 10.94
C ARG A 104 19.65 8.23 12.11
N PHE A 105 18.34 8.45 12.04
CA PHE A 105 17.61 9.25 13.02
C PHE A 105 16.44 8.48 13.58
N GLU A 106 16.17 8.63 14.88
CA GLU A 106 14.92 8.15 15.48
C GLU A 106 14.05 9.35 15.85
N GLU A 107 12.89 9.48 15.22
CA GLU A 107 11.84 10.44 15.56
C GLU A 107 10.82 9.78 16.49
N ARG A 108 10.55 10.38 17.65
CA ARG A 108 9.42 10.00 18.50
C ARG A 108 8.38 11.11 18.49
N ARG A 109 7.13 10.76 18.19
CA ARG A 109 5.99 11.68 18.30
C ARG A 109 5.28 11.49 19.61
N PHE A 110 4.68 12.57 20.10
CA PHE A 110 4.04 12.62 21.40
C PHE A 110 2.58 13.04 21.32
N GLY A 111 1.80 12.57 22.28
CA GLY A 111 0.42 12.96 22.48
C GLY A 111 0.11 13.07 23.97
N TRP A 112 -0.94 13.84 24.28
CA TRP A 112 -1.41 14.03 25.64
C TRP A 112 -2.19 12.80 26.13
N ASP A 113 -1.79 12.26 27.27
CA ASP A 113 -2.51 11.27 28.08
C ASP A 113 -2.84 11.92 29.43
N GLY A 114 -3.99 12.60 29.48
CA GLY A 114 -4.31 13.52 30.57
C GLY A 114 -3.22 14.59 30.74
N PRO A 115 -2.67 14.81 31.95
CA PRO A 115 -1.61 15.80 32.18
C PRO A 115 -0.20 15.28 31.84
N ARG A 116 -0.08 14.14 31.14
CA ARG A 116 1.21 13.56 30.77
C ARG A 116 1.41 13.59 29.26
N LEU A 117 2.65 13.76 28.84
CA LEU A 117 3.05 13.65 27.45
C LEU A 117 3.64 12.25 27.22
N SER A 118 3.05 11.46 26.33
CA SER A 118 3.45 10.07 26.07
C SER A 118 3.80 9.85 24.60
N VAL A 119 4.72 8.92 24.33
CA VAL A 119 5.15 8.57 22.97
C VAL A 119 4.00 7.87 22.25
N THR A 120 3.54 8.43 21.13
CA THR A 120 2.47 7.88 20.28
C THR A 120 3.01 7.07 19.11
N SER A 121 4.20 7.43 18.60
CA SER A 121 4.91 6.65 17.59
C SER A 121 6.42 6.84 17.74
N SER A 122 7.19 5.84 17.29
CA SER A 122 8.63 5.97 17.05
C SER A 122 8.92 5.48 15.63
N THR A 123 9.73 6.24 14.89
CA THR A 123 10.06 5.94 13.49
C THR A 123 11.53 6.22 13.25
N GLU A 124 12.22 5.27 12.61
CA GLU A 124 13.60 5.46 12.18
C GLU A 124 13.63 6.02 10.76
N HIS A 125 14.45 7.04 10.54
CA HIS A 125 14.66 7.71 9.26
C HIS A 125 16.11 7.55 8.80
N HIS A 126 16.28 7.28 7.52
CA HIS A 126 17.57 7.04 6.87
C HIS A 126 17.92 8.16 5.89
N THR A 127 19.20 8.20 5.49
CA THR A 127 19.70 9.15 4.50
C THR A 127 18.86 9.14 3.21
N GLY A 128 18.39 10.32 2.80
CA GLY A 128 17.53 10.52 1.63
C GLY A 128 16.03 10.54 1.94
N GLU A 129 15.63 10.16 3.16
CA GLU A 129 14.22 10.19 3.59
C GLU A 129 13.81 11.58 4.09
N VAL A 130 12.50 11.81 4.12
CA VAL A 130 11.87 13.05 4.54
C VAL A 130 10.76 12.75 5.54
N THR A 131 10.70 13.53 6.62
CA THR A 131 9.57 13.52 7.57
C THR A 131 8.84 14.85 7.50
N SER A 132 7.51 14.79 7.50
CA SER A 132 6.65 15.98 7.52
C SER A 132 6.41 16.43 8.97
N ILE A 133 6.41 17.74 9.18
CA ILE A 133 6.03 18.37 10.45
C ILE A 133 4.79 19.22 10.22
N THR A 134 3.88 19.21 11.19
CA THR A 134 2.71 20.09 11.21
C THR A 134 2.72 20.91 12.48
N SER A 135 1.90 21.96 12.51
CA SER A 135 1.75 22.85 13.66
C SER A 135 1.30 22.13 14.95
N GLU A 136 0.75 20.93 14.83
CA GLU A 136 0.20 20.14 15.95
C GLU A 136 1.14 19.04 16.43
N VAL A 137 2.21 18.74 15.68
CA VAL A 137 3.14 17.66 16.04
C VAL A 137 4.04 18.11 17.18
N ILE A 138 4.01 17.35 18.28
CA ILE A 138 5.05 17.36 19.30
C ILE A 138 5.97 16.16 19.04
N HIS A 139 7.26 16.41 18.83
CA HIS A 139 8.21 15.32 18.57
C HIS A 139 9.58 15.58 19.19
N ASP A 140 10.38 14.53 19.28
CA ASP A 140 11.82 14.64 19.40
C ASP A 140 12.52 13.79 18.34
N MET A 141 13.79 14.11 18.10
CA MET A 141 14.66 13.40 17.16
C MET A 141 15.99 13.09 17.84
N ALA A 142 16.55 11.92 17.52
CA ALA A 142 17.90 11.54 17.92
C ALA A 142 18.75 11.16 16.72
N GLY A 143 19.96 11.70 16.63
CA GLY A 143 20.95 11.25 15.65
C GLY A 143 21.66 10.01 16.18
N LEU A 144 21.18 8.81 15.83
CA LEU A 144 21.67 7.53 16.36
C LEU A 144 23.17 7.38 16.13
N ASP A 145 23.60 7.64 14.90
CA ASP A 145 25.00 7.63 14.47
C ASP A 145 25.56 9.06 14.28
N GLY A 146 24.81 10.07 14.69
CA GLY A 146 25.01 11.47 14.31
C GLY A 146 24.51 11.73 12.90
N GLY A 147 24.89 12.87 12.32
CA GLY A 147 24.60 13.15 10.92
C GLY A 147 24.17 14.59 10.64
N LEU A 148 23.55 14.79 9.48
CA LEU A 148 23.14 16.10 8.99
C LEU A 148 21.70 16.05 8.47
N THR A 149 20.93 17.08 8.80
CA THR A 149 19.53 17.23 8.42
C THR A 149 19.28 18.63 7.89
N LEU A 150 18.32 18.76 6.98
CA LEU A 150 17.89 20.03 6.38
C LEU A 150 16.41 20.25 6.68
N HIS A 151 16.10 21.35 7.35
CA HIS A 151 14.76 21.65 7.86
C HIS A 151 14.16 22.85 7.14
N PHE A 152 12.86 22.77 6.89
CA PHE A 152 12.04 23.84 6.33
C PHE A 152 10.84 24.06 7.26
N TYR A 153 10.64 25.30 7.69
CA TYR A 153 9.53 25.71 8.55
C TYR A 153 8.75 26.86 7.89
N SER A 154 7.44 26.71 7.73
CA SER A 154 6.57 27.70 7.09
C SER A 154 5.21 27.80 7.83
N PRO A 155 4.78 29.00 8.25
CA PRO A 155 5.58 30.22 8.31
C PRO A 155 6.76 30.07 9.29
N PRO A 156 7.77 30.94 9.28
CA PRO A 156 8.85 30.91 10.26
C PRO A 156 8.29 30.97 11.69
N ALA A 157 8.74 30.06 12.56
CA ALA A 157 8.28 30.02 13.94
C ALA A 157 8.87 31.19 14.75
N THR A 158 8.02 31.99 15.40
CA THR A 158 8.47 33.06 16.30
C THR A 158 8.78 32.57 17.71
N SER A 159 8.20 31.45 18.11
CA SER A 159 8.50 30.75 19.34
C SER A 159 8.35 29.24 19.17
N MET A 160 8.84 28.49 20.14
CA MET A 160 8.72 27.03 20.20
C MET A 160 8.52 26.61 21.65
N ARG A 161 7.61 25.67 21.88
CA ARG A 161 7.45 25.04 23.18
C ARG A 161 8.30 23.79 23.25
N VAL A 162 9.11 23.69 24.30
CA VAL A 162 9.94 22.53 24.61
C VAL A 162 9.42 21.90 25.90
N PHE A 163 9.28 20.58 25.91
CA PHE A 163 8.65 19.82 26.97
C PHE A 163 9.69 19.01 27.72
N ASP A 164 9.90 19.36 29.00
CA ASP A 164 10.74 18.61 29.92
C ASP A 164 9.92 17.46 30.52
N LEU A 165 10.23 16.24 30.08
CA LEU A 165 9.54 15.03 30.54
C LEU A 165 9.90 14.66 31.99
N ASP A 166 11.10 15.03 32.46
CA ASP A 166 11.58 14.65 33.79
C ASP A 166 10.87 15.45 34.87
N THR A 167 10.63 16.73 34.62
CA THR A 167 9.91 17.63 35.53
C THR A 167 8.42 17.76 35.20
N SER A 168 7.98 17.26 34.04
CA SER A 168 6.61 17.45 33.52
C SER A 168 6.23 18.93 33.37
N GLU A 169 7.15 19.71 32.80
CA GLU A 169 7.00 21.16 32.62
C GLU A 169 7.35 21.56 31.18
N MET A 170 6.69 22.59 30.67
CA MET A 170 6.93 23.18 29.35
C MET A 170 7.63 24.52 29.51
N LEU A 171 8.53 24.81 28.57
CA LEU A 171 9.21 26.09 28.41
C LEU A 171 8.92 26.65 27.02
N GLU A 172 8.61 27.93 26.92
CA GLU A 172 8.49 28.63 25.64
C GLU A 172 9.79 29.38 25.33
N LEU A 173 10.37 29.13 24.17
CA LEU A 173 11.57 29.79 23.66
C LEU A 173 11.16 30.73 22.50
N VAL A 174 11.47 32.05 22.53
CA VAL A 174 10.98 33.10 21.57
C VAL A 174 12.03 33.84 20.66
N GLY A 175 12.26 33.49 19.37
CA GLY A 175 13.54 33.77 18.65
C GLY A 175 14.28 32.52 18.10
N ASN A 176 15.61 32.58 17.91
CA ASN A 176 16.42 31.48 17.34
C ASN A 176 16.92 30.51 18.44
N TYR A 177 16.31 29.34 18.55
CA TYR A 177 16.66 28.32 19.56
C TYR A 177 16.68 26.94 18.96
N GLY A 178 17.48 26.07 19.56
CA GLY A 178 17.28 24.64 19.35
C GLY A 178 16.38 24.00 20.39
N ALA A 179 15.93 22.81 20.03
CA ALA A 179 15.04 22.01 20.85
C ALA A 179 15.81 21.26 21.93
N TRP A 180 16.26 21.95 22.97
CA TRP A 180 16.87 21.33 24.14
C TRP A 180 16.53 22.14 25.38
N ILE A 181 16.60 21.50 26.55
CA ILE A 181 16.31 22.18 27.82
C ILE A 181 17.48 23.14 28.13
N PRO A 182 17.25 24.46 28.18
CA PRO A 182 18.30 25.41 28.49
C PRO A 182 18.80 25.27 29.93
N GLN A 183 20.09 25.53 30.16
CA GLN A 183 20.69 25.48 31.50
C GLN A 183 20.34 26.70 32.37
N GLU A 184 19.93 27.80 31.74
CA GLU A 184 19.55 29.04 32.41
C GLU A 184 18.12 28.95 32.98
N GLN A 185 17.77 29.86 33.89
CA GLN A 185 16.42 29.93 34.44
C GLN A 185 15.45 30.51 33.39
N HIS A 186 14.53 29.67 32.91
CA HIS A 186 13.43 30.06 32.04
C HIS A 186 12.08 29.85 32.74
N PRO A 187 11.05 30.66 32.43
CA PRO A 187 9.69 30.41 32.91
C PRO A 187 9.21 29.01 32.53
N ARG A 188 8.60 28.31 33.50
CA ARG A 188 8.11 26.94 33.34
C ARG A 188 6.62 26.87 33.61
N VAL A 189 5.90 26.12 32.80
CA VAL A 189 4.47 25.88 32.95
C VAL A 189 4.23 24.38 33.14
N PRO A 190 3.59 23.94 34.24
CA PRO A 190 3.28 22.53 34.45
C PRO A 190 2.38 21.97 33.36
N PHE A 191 2.63 20.74 32.93
CA PHE A 191 1.83 20.06 31.90
C PHE A 191 0.32 20.07 32.18
N GLY A 192 -0.10 19.92 33.44
CA GLY A 192 -1.52 19.95 33.81
C GLY A 192 -2.24 21.26 33.55
N GLN A 193 -1.53 22.37 33.29
CA GLN A 193 -2.12 23.66 32.91
C GLN A 193 -2.23 23.85 31.39
N ILE A 194 -1.53 23.03 30.60
CA ILE A 194 -1.45 23.15 29.14
C ILE A 194 -1.97 21.92 28.40
N SER A 195 -2.16 20.80 29.11
CA SER A 195 -2.81 19.61 28.56
C SER A 195 -4.24 19.95 28.14
N PRO A 196 -4.73 19.49 26.99
CA PRO A 196 -6.09 19.75 26.54
C PRO A 196 -7.12 19.37 27.60
N GLU A 197 -8.00 20.30 27.97
CA GLU A 197 -9.17 19.97 28.78
C GLU A 197 -10.07 19.05 27.94
N THR A 198 -10.29 17.82 28.41
CA THR A 198 -11.01 16.72 27.75
C THR A 198 -10.37 16.10 26.50
N VAL A 199 -9.70 14.94 26.68
CA VAL A 199 -9.61 13.94 25.59
C VAL A 199 -11.03 13.44 25.35
N ALA A 200 -11.60 13.73 24.18
CA ALA A 200 -12.90 13.17 23.80
C ALA A 200 -12.86 11.65 24.01
N ALA A 201 -13.89 11.08 24.65
CA ALA A 201 -13.96 9.65 24.91
C ALA A 201 -13.67 8.88 23.60
N PRO A 202 -12.78 7.87 23.63
CA PRO A 202 -12.43 7.12 22.43
C PRO A 202 -13.68 6.48 21.83
N VAL A 203 -13.75 6.44 20.50
CA VAL A 203 -14.91 5.94 19.78
C VAL A 203 -14.73 4.46 19.46
N ILE A 204 -15.72 3.64 19.83
CA ILE A 204 -15.92 2.31 19.28
C ILE A 204 -16.97 2.41 18.18
N TRP A 205 -16.53 2.31 16.93
CA TRP A 205 -17.37 2.51 15.76
C TRP A 205 -17.81 1.17 15.16
N VAL A 206 -19.11 0.87 15.27
CA VAL A 206 -19.75 -0.32 14.69
C VAL A 206 -20.47 0.05 13.41
N VAL A 207 -19.88 -0.33 12.29
CA VAL A 207 -20.38 -0.08 10.94
C VAL A 207 -21.04 -1.32 10.39
N HIS A 208 -22.17 -1.15 9.69
CA HIS A 208 -22.74 -2.21 8.87
C HIS A 208 -23.21 -1.73 7.50
N THR A 209 -23.07 -2.57 6.47
CA THR A 209 -23.59 -2.28 5.13
C THR A 209 -25.10 -2.53 5.09
N THR A 210 -25.89 -1.60 4.56
CA THR A 210 -27.35 -1.71 4.51
C THR A 210 -27.86 -2.40 3.24
N HIS A 211 -27.09 -2.34 2.16
CA HIS A 211 -27.45 -2.93 0.87
C HIS A 211 -26.20 -3.45 0.13
N TYR A 212 -26.35 -4.65 -0.45
CA TYR A 212 -25.43 -5.24 -1.44
C TYR A 212 -26.08 -6.54 -1.98
N ARG A 213 -26.30 -7.50 -1.08
CA ARG A 213 -27.05 -8.75 -1.35
C ARG A 213 -27.88 -9.16 -0.13
N GLY A 214 -28.64 -10.25 -0.27
CA GLY A 214 -29.48 -10.79 0.80
C GLY A 214 -28.70 -11.08 2.10
N GLY A 215 -29.30 -10.74 3.24
CA GLY A 215 -28.66 -10.83 4.57
C GLY A 215 -28.28 -9.47 5.18
N SER A 216 -28.32 -8.37 4.40
CA SER A 216 -27.89 -7.04 4.87
C SER A 216 -28.82 -6.44 5.92
N ALA A 217 -30.11 -6.80 5.90
CA ALA A 217 -31.08 -6.30 6.87
C ALA A 217 -30.86 -6.88 8.27
N GLU A 218 -30.36 -8.11 8.37
CA GLU A 218 -29.97 -8.75 9.63
C GLU A 218 -28.72 -8.11 10.25
N PHE A 219 -27.87 -7.45 9.45
CA PHE A 219 -26.67 -6.78 9.96
C PHE A 219 -26.98 -5.62 10.89
N ALA A 220 -28.08 -4.90 10.66
CA ALA A 220 -28.51 -3.82 11.55
C ALA A 220 -28.81 -4.33 12.98
N VAL A 221 -29.50 -5.46 13.07
CA VAL A 221 -29.79 -6.11 14.36
C VAL A 221 -28.50 -6.61 15.01
N ALA A 222 -27.62 -7.25 14.25
CA ALA A 222 -26.34 -7.73 14.77
C ALA A 222 -25.41 -6.59 15.23
N ALA A 223 -25.39 -5.47 14.51
CA ALA A 223 -24.66 -4.26 14.88
C ALA A 223 -25.22 -3.67 16.18
N ALA A 224 -26.54 -3.57 16.31
CA ALA A 224 -27.19 -3.09 17.52
C ALA A 224 -26.91 -4.00 18.74
N THR A 225 -26.94 -5.32 18.56
CA THR A 225 -26.55 -6.29 19.61
C THR A 225 -25.09 -6.09 20.03
N MET A 226 -24.18 -6.02 19.05
CA MET A 226 -22.76 -5.82 19.30
C MET A 226 -22.49 -4.49 20.03
N ALA A 227 -23.16 -3.41 19.63
CA ALA A 227 -23.00 -2.11 20.26
C ALA A 227 -23.43 -2.10 21.73
N ARG A 228 -24.55 -2.76 22.08
CA ARG A 228 -24.97 -2.91 23.47
C ARG A 228 -23.93 -3.66 24.32
N GLU A 229 -23.39 -4.76 23.79
CA GLU A 229 -22.36 -5.53 24.49
C GLU A 229 -21.06 -4.74 24.66
N LEU A 230 -20.63 -4.02 23.62
CA LEU A 230 -19.43 -3.18 23.66
C LEU A 230 -19.60 -2.01 24.64
N ALA A 231 -20.77 -1.36 24.67
CA ALA A 231 -21.03 -0.27 25.60
C ALA A 231 -21.01 -0.75 27.06
N ALA A 232 -21.49 -1.96 27.33
CA ALA A 232 -21.41 -2.57 28.64
C ALA A 232 -19.96 -2.96 29.04
N ALA A 233 -19.14 -3.37 28.07
CA ALA A 233 -17.75 -3.78 28.29
C ALA A 233 -16.76 -2.60 28.36
N HIS A 234 -17.12 -1.46 27.76
CA HIS A 234 -16.27 -0.27 27.62
C HIS A 234 -17.04 0.98 28.05
N PRO A 235 -17.30 1.17 29.36
CA PRO A 235 -18.13 2.28 29.85
C PRO A 235 -17.52 3.67 29.60
N ASP A 236 -16.19 3.74 29.42
CA ASP A 236 -15.45 4.98 29.19
C ASP A 236 -15.31 5.34 27.70
N ALA A 237 -15.84 4.51 26.79
CA ALA A 237 -15.79 4.71 25.35
C ALA A 237 -17.17 5.08 24.79
N GLU A 238 -17.20 5.93 23.77
CA GLU A 238 -18.44 6.20 23.04
C GLU A 238 -18.65 5.10 21.98
N VAL A 239 -19.73 4.33 22.12
CA VAL A 239 -20.11 3.34 21.10
C VAL A 239 -21.07 3.95 20.09
N LYS A 240 -20.62 4.06 18.83
CA LYS A 240 -21.42 4.59 17.72
C LYS A 240 -21.75 3.51 16.70
N VAL A 241 -23.01 3.44 16.27
CA VAL A 241 -23.46 2.54 15.19
C VAL A 241 -23.74 3.33 13.92
N SER A 242 -23.34 2.82 12.76
CA SER A 242 -23.61 3.45 11.46
C SER A 242 -24.00 2.41 10.41
N GLY A 243 -25.17 2.58 9.81
CA GLY A 243 -25.62 1.81 8.66
C GLY A 243 -25.30 2.56 7.37
N LEU A 244 -24.46 1.98 6.52
CA LEU A 244 -23.95 2.64 5.31
C LEU A 244 -24.46 1.96 4.05
N HIS A 245 -25.03 2.74 3.14
CA HIS A 245 -25.49 2.26 1.83
C HIS A 245 -24.40 2.34 0.76
N HIS A 246 -23.61 3.42 0.78
CA HIS A 246 -22.53 3.69 -0.18
C HIS A 246 -21.18 3.81 0.51
N LYS A 247 -20.09 3.55 -0.21
CA LYS A 247 -18.74 3.70 0.35
C LYS A 247 -18.41 5.15 0.71
N ALA A 248 -18.98 6.13 -0.01
CA ALA A 248 -18.79 7.55 0.26
C ALA A 248 -19.28 7.96 1.67
N GLU A 249 -20.31 7.30 2.21
CA GLU A 249 -20.84 7.56 3.55
C GLU A 249 -19.85 7.13 4.64
N PHE A 250 -19.03 6.11 4.37
CA PHE A 250 -17.95 5.70 5.27
C PHE A 250 -16.90 6.80 5.40
N VAL A 251 -16.50 7.41 4.27
CA VAL A 251 -15.54 8.52 4.23
C VAL A 251 -16.10 9.76 4.90
N ALA A 252 -17.36 10.10 4.64
CA ALA A 252 -18.02 11.24 5.27
C ALA A 252 -18.09 11.11 6.80
N GLU A 253 -18.35 9.91 7.31
CA GLU A 253 -18.40 9.67 8.75
C GLU A 253 -17.01 9.75 9.41
N LEU A 254 -15.95 9.28 8.73
CA LEU A 254 -14.57 9.49 9.16
C LEU A 254 -14.20 10.98 9.22
N ALA A 255 -14.55 11.75 8.18
CA ALA A 255 -14.30 13.20 8.15
C ALA A 255 -14.98 13.91 9.32
N ARG A 256 -16.25 13.57 9.60
CA ARG A 256 -17.00 14.13 10.74
C ARG A 256 -16.36 13.79 12.10
N MET A 257 -15.78 12.59 12.25
CA MET A 257 -15.04 12.24 13.46
C MET A 257 -13.76 13.06 13.60
N ALA A 258 -13.01 13.22 12.51
CA ALA A 258 -11.79 14.03 12.49
C ALA A 258 -12.07 15.51 12.82
N GLU A 259 -13.11 16.10 12.21
CA GLU A 259 -13.55 17.49 12.49
C GLU A 259 -13.92 17.72 13.96
N THR A 260 -14.35 16.66 14.66
CA THR A 260 -14.74 16.73 16.08
C THR A 260 -13.64 16.25 17.02
N GLY A 261 -12.41 16.06 16.53
CA GLY A 261 -11.26 15.62 17.32
C GLY A 261 -11.39 14.20 17.89
N ARG A 262 -12.29 13.38 17.32
CA ARG A 262 -12.57 12.02 17.81
C ARG A 262 -11.61 11.02 17.20
N VAL A 263 -11.08 10.16 18.05
CA VAL A 263 -10.20 9.05 17.67
C VAL A 263 -10.90 7.71 17.87
N ILE A 264 -10.63 6.76 16.98
CA ILE A 264 -11.24 5.43 16.96
C ILE A 264 -10.38 4.47 17.78
N ASP A 265 -10.93 3.88 18.83
CA ASP A 265 -10.28 2.76 19.53
C ASP A 265 -10.59 1.41 18.86
N GLN A 266 -11.84 1.21 18.43
CA GLN A 266 -12.22 -0.02 17.76
C GLN A 266 -13.10 0.27 16.54
N LEU A 267 -12.71 -0.26 15.38
CA LEU A 267 -13.53 -0.28 14.17
C LEU A 267 -14.13 -1.68 13.98
N HIS A 268 -15.45 -1.82 14.03
CA HIS A 268 -16.15 -3.07 13.72
C HIS A 268 -16.91 -2.92 12.41
N LEU A 269 -16.58 -3.72 11.40
CA LEU A 269 -17.21 -3.66 10.08
C LEU A 269 -17.99 -4.96 9.79
N ILE A 270 -19.31 -4.85 9.79
CA ILE A 270 -20.26 -5.94 9.51
C ILE A 270 -20.75 -5.81 8.06
N SER A 271 -20.29 -6.71 7.20
CA SER A 271 -20.57 -6.57 5.77
C SER A 271 -20.52 -7.90 5.02
N HIS A 272 -20.86 -7.83 3.75
CA HIS A 272 -20.26 -8.73 2.78
C HIS A 272 -18.90 -8.18 2.36
N ALA A 273 -17.96 -9.06 2.01
CA ALA A 273 -16.63 -8.66 1.63
C ALA A 273 -16.19 -9.24 0.27
N GLY A 274 -15.51 -8.41 -0.50
CA GLY A 274 -14.66 -8.81 -1.63
C GLY A 274 -13.21 -8.97 -1.18
N MET A 275 -12.27 -8.89 -2.12
CA MET A 275 -10.84 -9.01 -1.80
C MET A 275 -10.35 -7.87 -0.89
N TYR A 276 -10.80 -6.65 -1.14
CA TYR A 276 -10.37 -5.44 -0.44
C TYR A 276 -11.43 -4.92 0.54
N GLY A 277 -12.16 -5.84 1.17
CA GLY A 277 -13.00 -5.53 2.32
C GLY A 277 -14.48 -5.31 1.99
N PRO A 278 -15.18 -4.39 2.70
CA PRO A 278 -16.63 -4.26 2.64
C PRO A 278 -17.14 -3.97 1.22
N MET A 279 -18.30 -4.52 0.91
CA MET A 279 -19.06 -4.30 -0.32
C MET A 279 -20.30 -3.46 -0.01
N PHE A 280 -20.51 -2.39 -0.79
CA PHE A 280 -21.63 -1.47 -0.66
C PHE A 280 -22.48 -1.46 -1.94
N GLY A 281 -23.58 -0.69 -1.93
CA GLY A 281 -24.44 -0.52 -3.10
C GLY A 281 -25.27 -1.77 -3.38
N SER A 282 -25.09 -2.40 -4.55
CA SER A 282 -25.86 -3.58 -4.96
C SER A 282 -24.99 -4.61 -5.68
N THR A 283 -25.52 -5.81 -5.97
CA THR A 283 -24.81 -6.79 -6.81
C THR A 283 -24.71 -6.36 -8.28
N ASP A 284 -25.61 -5.51 -8.75
CA ASP A 284 -25.61 -5.01 -10.13
C ASP A 284 -24.64 -3.85 -10.31
N TRP A 285 -24.58 -2.98 -9.29
CA TRP A 285 -23.67 -1.84 -9.17
C TRP A 285 -22.94 -1.91 -7.83
N PRO A 286 -21.91 -2.77 -7.74
CA PRO A 286 -21.13 -2.90 -6.52
C PRO A 286 -20.28 -1.67 -6.29
N GLU A 287 -20.02 -1.38 -5.02
CA GLU A 287 -18.95 -0.45 -4.63
C GLU A 287 -18.02 -1.14 -3.63
N GLN A 288 -16.73 -0.87 -3.78
CA GLN A 288 -15.69 -1.30 -2.86
C GLN A 288 -14.55 -0.28 -2.94
N PHE A 289 -13.86 -0.07 -1.82
CA PHE A 289 -12.63 0.71 -1.81
C PHE A 289 -11.51 -0.07 -2.49
N SER A 290 -10.85 0.56 -3.45
CA SER A 290 -9.61 0.07 -4.07
C SER A 290 -8.45 0.06 -3.06
N PRO A 291 -7.37 -0.70 -3.32
CA PRO A 291 -6.15 -0.63 -2.53
C PRO A 291 -5.58 0.78 -2.39
N HIS A 292 -5.61 1.57 -3.46
CA HIS A 292 -5.17 2.96 -3.47
C HIS A 292 -6.03 3.83 -2.56
N GLU A 293 -7.37 3.74 -2.67
CA GLU A 293 -8.28 4.48 -1.79
C GLU A 293 -8.00 4.18 -0.32
N TRP A 294 -7.82 2.90 0.05
CA TRP A 294 -7.45 2.53 1.41
C TRP A 294 -6.12 3.14 1.85
N ARG A 295 -5.09 3.09 1.01
CA ARG A 295 -3.75 3.64 1.32
C ARG A 295 -3.73 5.15 1.42
N SER A 296 -4.58 5.83 0.66
CA SER A 296 -4.73 7.29 0.70
C SER A 296 -5.65 7.77 1.82
N MET A 297 -6.39 6.86 2.44
CA MET A 297 -7.35 7.20 3.49
C MET A 297 -6.63 7.41 4.82
N THR A 298 -7.02 8.44 5.56
CA THR A 298 -6.58 8.65 6.93
C THR A 298 -7.67 8.20 7.89
N ILE A 299 -7.33 7.30 8.81
CA ILE A 299 -8.21 6.88 9.90
C ILE A 299 -7.47 7.13 11.21
N SER A 300 -7.99 8.05 12.03
CA SER A 300 -7.38 8.42 13.31
C SER A 300 -7.69 7.36 14.36
N PHE A 301 -6.80 6.38 14.51
CA PHE A 301 -6.87 5.38 15.59
C PHE A 301 -6.21 5.88 16.88
N THR A 302 -6.65 5.36 18.03
CA THR A 302 -5.88 5.43 19.28
C THR A 302 -4.58 4.61 19.16
N THR A 303 -3.63 4.80 20.07
CA THR A 303 -2.39 3.99 20.12
C THR A 303 -2.64 2.49 20.35
N THR A 304 -3.78 2.15 20.98
CA THR A 304 -4.25 0.77 21.18
C THR A 304 -5.33 0.35 20.19
N GLY A 305 -5.48 1.13 19.12
CA GLY A 305 -6.54 1.01 18.12
C GLY A 305 -6.53 -0.34 17.43
N ARG A 306 -7.73 -0.81 17.04
CA ARG A 306 -7.90 -2.13 16.42
C ARG A 306 -9.09 -2.18 15.47
N ALA A 307 -9.03 -3.08 14.49
CA ALA A 307 -10.10 -3.26 13.50
C ALA A 307 -10.62 -4.71 13.45
N TYR A 308 -11.93 -4.89 13.33
CA TYR A 308 -12.63 -6.17 13.30
C TYR A 308 -13.54 -6.26 12.08
N PHE A 309 -13.27 -7.24 11.21
CA PHE A 309 -13.99 -7.45 9.95
C PHE A 309 -14.89 -8.67 10.00
N HIS A 310 -16.17 -8.43 10.30
CA HIS A 310 -17.21 -9.44 10.47
C HIS A 310 -17.82 -9.85 9.12
N ALA A 311 -16.98 -10.33 8.21
CA ALA A 311 -17.39 -10.76 6.87
C ALA A 311 -16.65 -12.03 6.44
N CYS A 312 -17.15 -12.70 5.40
CA CYS A 312 -16.62 -14.00 4.98
C CYS A 312 -15.17 -13.88 4.47
N ARG A 313 -14.26 -14.71 4.99
CA ARG A 313 -12.87 -14.87 4.50
C ARG A 313 -12.01 -13.59 4.55
N THR A 314 -12.36 -12.61 5.38
CA THR A 314 -11.58 -11.37 5.56
C THR A 314 -10.20 -11.62 6.16
N ALA A 315 -10.01 -12.71 6.92
CA ALA A 315 -8.71 -13.11 7.46
C ALA A 315 -7.66 -13.42 6.39
N ARG A 316 -8.09 -13.73 5.15
CA ARG A 316 -7.17 -14.19 4.10
C ARG A 316 -6.42 -13.03 3.44
N TRP A 317 -7.10 -11.91 3.23
CA TRP A 317 -6.60 -10.80 2.39
C TRP A 317 -6.78 -9.46 3.07
N PHE A 318 -8.02 -9.13 3.41
CA PHE A 318 -8.34 -7.78 3.81
C PHE A 318 -7.81 -7.41 5.19
N ALA A 319 -7.90 -8.30 6.19
CA ALA A 319 -7.38 -8.03 7.52
C ALA A 319 -5.86 -7.75 7.53
N PRO A 320 -5.00 -8.61 6.95
CA PRO A 320 -3.56 -8.30 6.90
C PRO A 320 -3.24 -7.06 6.06
N PHE A 321 -3.94 -6.88 4.92
CA PHE A 321 -3.80 -5.66 4.13
C PHE A 321 -4.12 -4.40 4.95
N PHE A 322 -5.25 -4.38 5.65
CA PHE A 322 -5.68 -3.24 6.46
C PHE A 322 -4.71 -2.99 7.63
N ALA A 323 -4.23 -4.05 8.29
CA ALA A 323 -3.26 -3.92 9.38
C ALA A 323 -1.97 -3.22 8.90
N ASN A 324 -1.50 -3.58 7.71
CA ASN A 324 -0.30 -2.97 7.14
C ASN A 324 -0.54 -1.52 6.72
N VAL A 325 -1.71 -1.22 6.13
CA VAL A 325 -2.04 0.12 5.66
C VAL A 325 -2.21 1.11 6.82
N PHE A 326 -2.89 0.71 7.88
CA PHE A 326 -3.24 1.62 8.99
C PHE A 326 -2.38 1.43 10.25
N GLY A 327 -1.44 0.48 10.23
CA GLY A 327 -0.54 0.24 11.36
C GLY A 327 -1.24 -0.29 12.63
N VAL A 328 -2.43 -0.88 12.51
CA VAL A 328 -3.22 -1.38 13.65
C VAL A 328 -3.48 -2.89 13.58
N PRO A 329 -3.56 -3.61 14.72
CA PRO A 329 -4.05 -4.98 14.75
C PRO A 329 -5.42 -5.14 14.08
N ALA A 330 -5.52 -6.09 13.15
CA ALA A 330 -6.74 -6.37 12.41
C ALA A 330 -7.21 -7.81 12.59
N PHE A 331 -8.51 -8.00 12.76
CA PHE A 331 -9.15 -9.27 13.02
C PHE A 331 -10.12 -9.62 11.89
N GLY A 332 -9.92 -10.77 11.24
CA GLY A 332 -10.80 -11.23 10.16
C GLY A 332 -11.37 -12.62 10.40
N ASN A 333 -12.48 -12.97 9.76
CA ASN A 333 -13.01 -14.34 9.81
C ASN A 333 -12.33 -15.21 8.76
N ARG A 334 -12.06 -16.47 9.12
CA ARG A 334 -11.39 -17.44 8.26
C ARG A 334 -12.34 -18.04 7.23
N ASN A 335 -13.58 -18.35 7.64
CA ASN A 335 -14.57 -18.98 6.77
C ASN A 335 -15.74 -18.04 6.47
N TYR A 336 -16.90 -18.65 6.21
CA TYR A 336 -18.12 -17.93 5.93
C TYR A 336 -18.79 -17.54 7.24
N THR A 337 -19.10 -16.26 7.35
CA THR A 337 -19.87 -15.69 8.44
C THR A 337 -21.35 -15.94 8.21
N THR A 338 -22.09 -16.21 9.29
CA THR A 338 -23.55 -16.42 9.27
C THR A 338 -24.20 -15.70 10.43
N VAL A 339 -25.44 -15.28 10.23
CA VAL A 339 -26.32 -14.81 11.30
C VAL A 339 -26.71 -16.00 12.19
N SER A 340 -26.70 -15.78 13.50
CA SER A 340 -27.04 -16.75 14.55
C SER A 340 -27.77 -16.05 15.71
N THR A 341 -28.63 -16.76 16.44
CA THR A 341 -29.21 -16.28 17.71
C THR A 341 -28.30 -16.53 18.91
N ARG A 342 -27.14 -17.15 18.70
CA ARG A 342 -26.13 -17.41 19.73
C ARG A 342 -24.75 -16.98 19.22
N LYS A 343 -23.94 -16.42 20.13
CA LYS A 343 -22.57 -15.98 19.85
C LYS A 343 -21.56 -17.13 19.80
N ASP A 344 -21.81 -18.21 20.54
CA ASP A 344 -20.86 -19.33 20.74
C ASP A 344 -20.99 -20.44 19.70
N ARG A 345 -22.12 -20.55 19.01
CA ARG A 345 -22.41 -21.61 18.03
C ARG A 345 -23.54 -21.19 17.10
N PHE A 346 -23.70 -21.90 15.98
CA PHE A 346 -24.83 -21.65 15.10
C PHE A 346 -26.15 -22.06 15.73
N SER A 347 -27.09 -21.11 15.78
CA SER A 347 -28.49 -21.34 16.12
C SER A 347 -29.38 -20.57 15.15
N TRP A 348 -30.37 -21.25 14.59
CA TRP A 348 -31.18 -20.72 13.50
C TRP A 348 -32.10 -19.58 13.97
N ALA A 349 -32.05 -18.45 13.27
CA ALA A 349 -32.77 -17.23 13.65
C ALA A 349 -34.28 -17.24 13.38
N GLY A 350 -34.81 -18.25 12.68
CA GLY A 350 -36.22 -18.28 12.30
C GLY A 350 -36.47 -17.77 10.89
N ARG A 351 -37.76 -17.72 10.50
CA ARG A 351 -38.20 -17.13 9.22
C ARG A 351 -38.24 -15.60 9.22
N ARG A 352 -38.21 -14.98 10.42
CA ARG A 352 -38.24 -13.52 10.62
C ARG A 352 -37.06 -13.11 11.51
N PRO A 353 -35.80 -13.24 11.03
CA PRO A 353 -34.62 -12.96 11.85
C PRO A 353 -34.62 -11.52 12.38
N MET A 354 -35.10 -10.55 11.62
CA MET A 354 -35.15 -9.14 12.02
C MET A 354 -36.06 -8.85 13.22
N SER A 355 -36.97 -9.76 13.60
CA SER A 355 -37.81 -9.58 14.80
C SER A 355 -37.13 -10.09 16.07
N ARG A 356 -35.88 -10.55 16.00
CA ARG A 356 -35.09 -10.97 17.16
C ARG A 356 -34.51 -9.75 17.85
N ALA A 357 -34.49 -9.78 19.18
CA ALA A 357 -33.80 -8.76 19.98
C ALA A 357 -32.28 -8.83 19.77
N ASP A 358 -31.75 -10.06 19.70
CA ASP A 358 -30.32 -10.32 19.56
C ASP A 358 -30.01 -11.23 18.37
N LEU A 359 -29.07 -10.76 17.55
CA LEU A 359 -28.43 -11.54 16.50
C LEU A 359 -26.93 -11.36 16.56
N TYR A 360 -26.21 -12.40 16.14
CA TYR A 360 -24.76 -12.44 16.14
C TYR A 360 -24.26 -12.86 14.76
N LEU A 361 -23.17 -12.25 14.32
CA LEU A 361 -22.39 -12.76 13.22
C LEU A 361 -21.30 -13.67 13.74
N ILE A 362 -21.32 -14.93 13.30
CA ILE A 362 -20.34 -15.93 13.72
C ILE A 362 -19.65 -16.58 12.52
N ASP A 363 -18.37 -16.89 12.65
CA ASP A 363 -17.65 -17.77 11.74
C ASP A 363 -17.91 -19.23 12.14
N THR A 364 -18.40 -20.04 11.21
CA THR A 364 -18.56 -21.48 11.40
C THR A 364 -18.29 -22.20 10.08
N PRO A 365 -17.79 -23.46 10.10
CA PRO A 365 -17.79 -24.32 8.93
C PRO A 365 -19.18 -24.34 8.28
N GLY A 366 -19.25 -24.35 6.96
CA GLY A 366 -20.51 -24.32 6.23
C GLY A 366 -20.35 -24.93 4.85
N ARG A 367 -21.46 -25.01 4.10
CA ARG A 367 -21.49 -25.69 2.79
C ARG A 367 -20.45 -25.15 1.80
N LYS A 368 -20.26 -23.83 1.80
CA LYS A 368 -19.35 -23.16 0.88
C LYS A 368 -17.87 -23.28 1.27
N SER A 369 -17.55 -23.57 2.54
CA SER A 369 -16.17 -23.78 2.99
C SER A 369 -15.77 -25.26 3.08
N HIS A 370 -16.69 -26.16 3.46
CA HIS A 370 -16.38 -27.56 3.75
C HIS A 370 -17.40 -28.55 3.15
N GLY A 371 -18.12 -28.12 2.11
CA GLY A 371 -19.10 -28.96 1.42
C GLY A 371 -20.25 -29.43 2.33
N PRO A 372 -20.94 -30.53 1.98
CA PRO A 372 -22.06 -31.06 2.75
C PRO A 372 -21.70 -31.35 4.22
N LEU A 373 -20.49 -31.84 4.50
CA LEU A 373 -19.99 -32.09 5.85
C LEU A 373 -19.88 -30.80 6.68
N GLY A 374 -19.45 -29.70 6.06
CA GLY A 374 -19.45 -28.38 6.69
C GLY A 374 -20.83 -27.93 7.13
N ALA A 375 -21.83 -28.13 6.27
CA ALA A 375 -23.22 -27.82 6.61
C ALA A 375 -23.70 -28.70 7.78
N ALA A 376 -23.45 -30.00 7.75
CA ALA A 376 -23.81 -30.89 8.86
C ALA A 376 -23.20 -30.41 10.19
N ARG A 377 -21.89 -30.12 10.21
CA ARG A 377 -21.19 -29.61 11.41
C ARG A 377 -21.80 -28.32 11.95
N LYS A 378 -22.16 -27.39 11.06
CA LYS A 378 -22.86 -26.14 11.42
C LYS A 378 -24.16 -26.42 12.18
N TYR A 379 -25.05 -27.22 11.59
CA TYR A 379 -26.37 -27.48 12.15
C TYR A 379 -26.34 -28.43 13.36
N LEU A 380 -25.27 -29.22 13.52
CA LEU A 380 -24.99 -30.01 14.72
C LEU A 380 -24.42 -29.16 15.87
N GLY A 381 -24.26 -27.85 15.70
CA GLY A 381 -23.86 -26.94 16.77
C GLY A 381 -22.35 -26.83 16.99
N ALA A 382 -21.54 -26.96 15.92
CA ALA A 382 -20.12 -26.63 15.98
C ALA A 382 -19.90 -25.23 16.56
N ALA A 383 -18.85 -25.10 17.37
CA ALA A 383 -18.47 -23.85 17.99
C ALA A 383 -18.13 -22.79 16.93
N ALA A 384 -18.50 -21.54 17.22
CA ALA A 384 -18.05 -20.38 16.47
C ALA A 384 -16.52 -20.30 16.53
N GLN A 385 -15.89 -20.02 15.40
CA GLN A 385 -14.44 -19.84 15.32
C GLN A 385 -14.08 -18.40 15.70
N PRO A 386 -13.03 -18.19 16.52
CA PRO A 386 -12.55 -16.86 16.80
C PRO A 386 -11.97 -16.23 15.51
N PRO A 387 -12.04 -14.89 15.38
CA PRO A 387 -11.40 -14.21 14.27
C PRO A 387 -9.88 -14.39 14.36
N VAL A 388 -9.22 -14.37 13.20
CA VAL A 388 -7.78 -14.48 13.06
C VAL A 388 -7.18 -13.08 13.17
N LEU A 389 -6.22 -12.92 14.08
CA LEU A 389 -5.42 -11.72 14.24
C LEU A 389 -4.36 -11.62 13.13
N SER A 390 -4.24 -10.43 12.56
CA SER A 390 -3.16 -9.99 11.68
C SER A 390 -2.49 -8.77 12.32
N MET A 391 -1.17 -8.85 12.49
CA MET A 391 -0.36 -7.73 12.98
C MET A 391 0.23 -6.96 11.79
N PRO A 392 0.50 -5.66 11.94
CA PRO A 392 1.22 -4.89 10.92
C PRO A 392 2.59 -5.52 10.61
N ASP A 393 2.90 -5.69 9.33
CA ASP A 393 4.22 -6.04 8.78
C ASP A 393 4.67 -4.91 7.83
N PRO A 394 5.24 -3.82 8.35
CA PRO A 394 5.65 -2.66 7.56
C PRO A 394 6.77 -2.98 6.56
N ALA A 395 7.53 -4.06 6.77
CA ALA A 395 8.60 -4.46 5.84
C ALA A 395 8.07 -5.12 4.56
N GLY A 396 6.77 -5.42 4.47
CA GLY A 396 6.17 -6.10 3.31
C GLY A 396 6.77 -7.50 3.05
N SER A 397 7.43 -8.08 4.06
CA SER A 397 8.20 -9.32 3.94
C SER A 397 7.28 -10.52 3.68
N VAL A 398 6.08 -10.47 4.26
CA VAL A 398 5.06 -11.51 4.20
C VAL A 398 4.21 -11.33 2.93
N GLY A 399 4.73 -11.80 1.79
CA GLY A 399 4.05 -11.72 0.48
C GLY A 399 4.98 -11.40 -0.69
N SER A 400 6.19 -10.91 -0.40
CA SER A 400 7.20 -10.63 -1.43
C SER A 400 7.69 -11.90 -2.14
N TYR A 401 8.03 -11.73 -3.42
CA TYR A 401 8.70 -12.75 -4.22
C TYR A 401 10.22 -12.78 -4.01
N ASP A 402 10.80 -11.78 -3.33
CA ASP A 402 12.25 -11.64 -3.13
C ASP A 402 12.91 -12.90 -2.53
N PRO A 403 12.35 -13.56 -1.48
CA PRO A 403 12.98 -14.74 -0.88
C PRO A 403 13.08 -15.96 -1.79
N VAL A 404 12.41 -15.94 -2.94
CA VAL A 404 12.38 -17.06 -3.91
C VAL A 404 12.71 -16.62 -5.34
N ALA A 405 13.22 -15.40 -5.52
CA ALA A 405 13.48 -14.82 -6.83
C ALA A 405 14.43 -15.68 -7.68
N GLU A 406 15.52 -16.19 -7.09
CA GLU A 406 16.45 -17.10 -7.79
C GLU A 406 15.78 -18.42 -8.18
N LEU A 407 15.03 -19.04 -7.27
CA LEU A 407 14.30 -20.29 -7.55
C LEU A 407 13.26 -20.09 -8.66
N TYR A 408 12.58 -18.95 -8.64
CA TYR A 408 11.64 -18.55 -9.66
C TYR A 408 12.33 -18.38 -11.01
N ASP A 409 13.48 -17.69 -11.03
CA ASP A 409 14.24 -17.45 -12.24
C ASP A 409 14.71 -18.76 -12.88
N ARG A 410 15.23 -19.71 -12.08
CA ARG A 410 15.61 -21.04 -12.59
C ARG A 410 14.42 -21.76 -13.21
N ALA A 411 13.28 -21.78 -12.52
CA ALA A 411 12.09 -22.46 -12.99
C ALA A 411 11.50 -21.81 -14.26
N TYR A 412 11.56 -20.50 -14.39
CA TYR A 412 11.00 -19.78 -15.55
C TYR A 412 12.07 -19.14 -16.43
N ALA A 413 13.28 -19.74 -16.42
CA ALA A 413 14.41 -19.25 -17.18
C ALA A 413 14.07 -19.18 -18.66
N ASP A 414 13.29 -20.12 -19.20
CA ASP A 414 12.62 -20.01 -20.50
C ASP A 414 11.10 -19.93 -20.30
N ILE A 415 10.52 -18.74 -20.42
CA ILE A 415 9.08 -18.52 -20.21
C ILE A 415 8.21 -19.34 -21.15
N ARG A 416 8.78 -19.82 -22.27
CA ARG A 416 8.10 -20.67 -23.26
C ARG A 416 7.67 -22.03 -22.69
N VAL A 417 8.07 -22.39 -21.46
CA VAL A 417 7.46 -23.50 -20.68
C VAL A 417 5.96 -23.29 -20.44
N ARG A 418 5.49 -22.03 -20.47
CA ARG A 418 4.07 -21.65 -20.43
C ARG A 418 3.47 -21.67 -21.83
N GLY A 419 3.41 -22.84 -22.46
CA GLY A 419 3.22 -22.95 -23.91
C GLY A 419 1.89 -22.40 -24.46
N ALA A 420 0.81 -22.36 -23.67
CA ALA A 420 -0.47 -21.78 -24.13
C ALA A 420 -0.47 -20.26 -24.02
N GLU A 421 0.07 -19.75 -22.92
CA GLU A 421 0.26 -18.34 -22.62
C GLU A 421 1.25 -17.69 -23.59
N TRP A 422 2.40 -18.33 -23.80
CA TRP A 422 3.42 -17.89 -24.75
C TRP A 422 2.88 -17.79 -26.17
N ARG A 423 2.21 -18.84 -26.68
CA ARG A 423 1.60 -18.82 -28.02
C ARG A 423 0.63 -17.66 -28.18
N TRP A 424 -0.19 -17.41 -27.16
CA TRP A 424 -1.17 -16.33 -27.21
C TRP A 424 -0.48 -14.96 -27.35
N VAL A 425 0.60 -14.71 -26.60
CA VAL A 425 1.39 -13.46 -26.67
C VAL A 425 2.17 -13.37 -27.97
N SER A 426 2.88 -14.43 -28.36
CA SER A 426 3.75 -14.41 -29.54
C SER A 426 2.98 -14.28 -30.86
N GLU A 427 1.80 -14.91 -30.99
CA GLU A 427 0.90 -14.73 -32.14
C GLU A 427 0.46 -13.26 -32.28
N ARG A 428 0.16 -12.58 -31.16
CA ARG A 428 -0.24 -11.16 -31.15
C ARG A 428 0.92 -10.22 -31.41
N ALA A 429 2.08 -10.53 -30.86
CA ALA A 429 3.31 -9.79 -31.12
C ALA A 429 3.67 -9.85 -32.61
N ALA A 430 3.61 -11.04 -33.22
CA ALA A 430 3.85 -11.22 -34.65
C ALA A 430 2.83 -10.45 -35.50
N HIS A 431 1.54 -10.53 -35.17
CA HIS A 431 0.48 -9.83 -35.89
C HIS A 431 0.64 -8.30 -35.80
N THR A 432 0.81 -7.77 -34.59
CA THR A 432 0.94 -6.32 -34.35
C THR A 432 2.21 -5.77 -34.99
N ARG A 433 3.31 -6.54 -34.96
CA ARG A 433 4.55 -6.18 -35.66
C ARG A 433 4.32 -6.09 -37.17
N ALA A 434 3.58 -7.04 -37.74
CA ALA A 434 3.26 -7.03 -39.17
C ALA A 434 2.36 -5.84 -39.54
N GLU A 435 1.39 -5.50 -38.69
CA GLU A 435 0.54 -4.31 -38.86
C GLU A 435 1.36 -3.01 -38.83
N LEU A 436 2.31 -2.89 -37.91
CA LEU A 436 3.14 -1.68 -37.75
C LEU A 436 4.31 -1.59 -38.74
N GLY A 437 4.70 -2.69 -39.37
CA GLY A 437 5.85 -2.76 -40.28
C GLY A 437 7.22 -2.57 -39.62
N ARG A 438 7.29 -2.54 -38.28
CA ARG A 438 8.53 -2.37 -37.49
C ARG A 438 8.46 -3.16 -36.18
N GLY A 439 9.62 -3.32 -35.52
CA GLY A 439 9.69 -3.92 -34.18
C GLY A 439 8.80 -3.19 -33.17
N LEU A 440 8.31 -3.94 -32.18
CA LEU A 440 7.40 -3.44 -31.15
C LEU A 440 8.14 -2.73 -30.03
N ARG A 441 7.60 -1.60 -29.57
CA ARG A 441 7.99 -0.94 -28.33
C ARG A 441 7.07 -1.45 -27.23
N VAL A 442 7.60 -2.20 -26.26
CA VAL A 442 6.78 -2.93 -25.28
C VAL A 442 7.09 -2.46 -23.86
N LEU A 443 6.04 -2.26 -23.06
CA LEU A 443 6.12 -2.15 -21.61
C LEU A 443 5.54 -3.42 -20.97
N GLU A 444 6.27 -4.08 -20.07
CA GLU A 444 5.76 -5.15 -19.22
C GLU A 444 5.59 -4.65 -17.78
N ILE A 445 4.36 -4.68 -17.25
CA ILE A 445 4.06 -4.33 -15.85
C ILE A 445 4.05 -5.61 -15.01
N GLY A 446 4.87 -5.64 -13.96
CA GLY A 446 5.16 -6.85 -13.18
C GLY A 446 6.02 -7.82 -13.98
N CYS A 447 7.17 -7.35 -14.48
CA CYS A 447 8.02 -8.11 -15.39
C CYS A 447 8.74 -9.30 -14.73
N GLY A 448 8.71 -9.41 -13.40
CA GLY A 448 9.42 -10.42 -12.64
C GLY A 448 10.90 -10.46 -13.04
N THR A 449 11.37 -11.63 -13.45
CA THR A 449 12.77 -11.83 -13.87
C THR A 449 13.06 -11.45 -15.31
N GLY A 450 12.15 -10.74 -15.99
CA GLY A 450 12.33 -10.26 -17.36
C GLY A 450 12.30 -11.36 -18.44
N ALA A 451 11.85 -12.57 -18.09
CA ALA A 451 11.88 -13.74 -18.97
C ALA A 451 10.97 -13.58 -20.21
N LEU A 452 9.86 -12.84 -20.10
CA LEU A 452 8.96 -12.58 -21.23
C LEU A 452 9.59 -11.63 -22.25
N LEU A 453 10.04 -10.45 -21.81
CA LEU A 453 10.72 -9.50 -22.69
C LEU A 453 11.96 -10.11 -23.36
N ARG A 454 12.74 -10.94 -22.63
CA ARG A 454 13.85 -11.68 -23.24
C ARG A 454 13.39 -12.61 -24.37
N ALA A 455 12.31 -13.37 -24.15
CA ALA A 455 11.80 -14.30 -25.15
C ALA A 455 11.24 -13.57 -26.39
N LEU A 456 10.62 -12.40 -26.21
CA LEU A 456 10.18 -11.54 -27.32
C LEU A 456 11.37 -10.93 -28.09
N ASP A 457 12.42 -10.53 -27.40
CA ASP A 457 13.67 -10.05 -28.01
C ASP A 457 14.38 -11.17 -28.80
N ASP A 458 14.44 -12.39 -28.25
CA ASP A 458 14.97 -13.59 -28.94
C ASP A 458 14.25 -13.88 -30.26
N ASP A 459 12.93 -13.72 -30.28
CA ASP A 459 12.10 -13.91 -31.47
C ASP A 459 12.21 -12.73 -32.46
N GLY A 460 13.00 -11.70 -32.12
CA GLY A 460 13.26 -10.53 -32.95
C GLY A 460 12.03 -9.66 -33.16
N VAL A 461 11.03 -9.73 -32.28
CA VAL A 461 9.79 -8.95 -32.41
C VAL A 461 9.87 -7.55 -31.82
N LEU A 462 10.87 -7.29 -30.95
CA LEU A 462 11.02 -6.03 -30.25
C LEU A 462 11.92 -5.03 -31.01
N ASP A 463 11.51 -3.77 -30.98
CA ASP A 463 12.39 -2.62 -31.13
C ASP A 463 13.08 -2.33 -29.79
N PHE A 464 12.29 -2.14 -28.72
CA PHE A 464 12.77 -2.13 -27.33
C PHE A 464 11.71 -2.66 -26.35
N GLY A 465 12.16 -3.03 -25.15
CA GLY A 465 11.33 -3.48 -24.04
C GLY A 465 11.68 -2.77 -22.73
N ILE A 466 10.66 -2.31 -22.02
CA ILE A 466 10.77 -1.76 -20.66
C ILE A 466 10.01 -2.72 -19.73
N GLY A 467 10.67 -3.23 -18.70
CA GLY A 467 10.05 -4.03 -17.65
C GLY A 467 10.02 -3.28 -16.34
N VAL A 468 8.87 -3.25 -15.66
CA VAL A 468 8.74 -2.67 -14.33
C VAL A 468 8.25 -3.73 -13.34
N ASP A 469 8.81 -3.73 -12.13
CA ASP A 469 8.38 -4.61 -11.04
C ASP A 469 8.65 -3.93 -9.68
N ILE A 470 7.96 -4.36 -8.63
CA ILE A 470 8.20 -3.89 -7.26
C ILE A 470 9.28 -4.74 -6.55
N SER A 471 9.43 -6.01 -6.95
CA SER A 471 10.33 -6.97 -6.32
C SER A 471 11.79 -6.71 -6.72
N SER A 472 12.56 -6.23 -5.75
CA SER A 472 13.98 -5.92 -5.92
C SER A 472 14.79 -7.16 -6.33
N GLY A 473 14.48 -8.33 -5.76
CA GLY A 473 15.10 -9.61 -6.08
C GLY A 473 14.78 -10.07 -7.49
N MET A 474 13.54 -9.91 -7.94
CA MET A 474 13.14 -10.22 -9.32
C MET A 474 13.84 -9.31 -10.33
N LEU A 475 13.90 -8.00 -10.05
CA LEU A 475 14.60 -7.04 -10.90
C LEU A 475 16.11 -7.29 -10.97
N ALA A 476 16.74 -7.79 -9.91
CA ALA A 476 18.14 -8.19 -9.95
C ALA A 476 18.36 -9.28 -11.02
N GLN A 477 17.48 -10.30 -11.05
CA GLN A 477 17.51 -11.36 -12.07
C GLN A 477 17.22 -10.80 -13.47
N ALA A 478 16.25 -9.88 -13.60
CA ALA A 478 15.91 -9.25 -14.87
C ALA A 478 17.05 -8.44 -15.46
N ARG A 479 17.73 -7.64 -14.63
CA ARG A 479 18.89 -6.82 -15.02
C ARG A 479 20.08 -7.68 -15.43
N ASP A 480 20.36 -8.76 -14.70
CA ASP A 480 21.42 -9.70 -15.07
C ASP A 480 21.12 -10.37 -16.43
N ARG A 481 19.88 -10.83 -16.61
CA ARG A 481 19.38 -11.39 -17.87
C ARG A 481 19.42 -10.41 -19.04
N GLY A 482 19.21 -9.12 -18.76
CA GLY A 482 19.27 -8.02 -19.71
C GLY A 482 20.66 -7.43 -19.94
N ARG A 483 21.70 -7.84 -19.17
CA ARG A 483 23.03 -7.19 -19.14
C ARG A 483 23.67 -7.00 -20.52
N HIS A 484 23.43 -7.93 -21.44
CA HIS A 484 23.99 -7.91 -22.80
C HIS A 484 22.97 -7.54 -23.89
N ARG A 485 21.81 -7.00 -23.49
CA ARG A 485 20.69 -6.66 -24.38
C ARG A 485 20.35 -5.19 -24.24
N SER A 486 20.98 -4.35 -25.07
CA SER A 486 20.79 -2.89 -25.04
C SER A 486 19.35 -2.42 -25.27
N ARG A 487 18.49 -3.29 -25.83
CA ARG A 487 17.07 -3.05 -26.09
C ARG A 487 16.17 -3.25 -24.87
N LEU A 488 16.66 -3.88 -23.80
CA LEU A 488 15.86 -4.19 -22.62
C LEU A 488 16.28 -3.32 -21.43
N ARG A 489 15.30 -2.73 -20.74
CA ARG A 489 15.51 -1.92 -19.53
C ARG A 489 14.57 -2.37 -18.43
N PHE A 490 15.06 -2.38 -17.20
CA PHE A 490 14.32 -2.87 -16.03
C PHE A 490 14.40 -1.90 -14.85
N THR A 491 13.26 -1.36 -14.43
CA THR A 491 13.17 -0.30 -13.43
C THR A 491 12.24 -0.71 -12.29
N ALA A 492 12.56 -0.27 -11.07
CA ALA A 492 11.69 -0.47 -9.92
C ALA A 492 10.56 0.55 -9.94
N VAL A 493 9.32 0.09 -9.77
CA VAL A 493 8.14 0.95 -9.63
C VAL A 493 7.31 0.44 -8.47
N ASP A 494 7.00 1.35 -7.55
CA ASP A 494 6.02 1.11 -6.48
C ASP A 494 4.88 2.11 -6.66
N GLY A 495 3.67 1.58 -6.91
CA GLY A 495 2.49 2.37 -7.20
C GLY A 495 2.15 2.47 -8.70
N PRO A 496 1.11 3.26 -9.03
CA PRO A 496 0.57 3.28 -10.39
C PRO A 496 1.38 4.12 -11.37
N GLN A 497 2.13 5.12 -10.89
CA GLN A 497 2.88 6.05 -11.73
C GLN A 497 4.05 5.35 -12.42
N LEU A 498 4.08 5.42 -13.75
CA LEU A 498 5.10 4.79 -14.59
C LEU A 498 6.09 5.85 -15.06
N ASP A 499 7.39 5.62 -14.80
CA ASP A 499 8.49 6.41 -15.38
C ASP A 499 8.71 6.04 -16.86
N VAL A 500 7.69 6.30 -17.66
CA VAL A 500 7.62 6.08 -19.10
C VAL A 500 6.93 7.30 -19.71
N PRO A 501 7.46 7.91 -20.78
CA PRO A 501 6.82 9.07 -21.40
C PRO A 501 5.44 8.74 -21.98
N ASP A 502 4.65 9.79 -22.20
CA ASP A 502 3.40 9.71 -22.96
C ASP A 502 3.66 9.17 -24.37
N ASP A 503 2.71 8.41 -24.92
CA ASP A 503 2.76 7.90 -26.31
C ASP A 503 4.01 7.08 -26.69
N HIS A 504 4.66 6.48 -25.70
CA HIS A 504 6.00 5.93 -25.87
C HIS A 504 6.03 4.47 -26.35
N VAL A 505 5.03 3.66 -25.98
CA VAL A 505 5.01 2.21 -26.25
C VAL A 505 3.83 1.79 -27.10
N ASP A 506 3.99 0.77 -27.93
CA ASP A 506 2.92 0.24 -28.79
C ASP A 506 2.05 -0.78 -28.05
N VAL A 507 2.64 -1.50 -27.09
CA VAL A 507 1.96 -2.55 -26.33
C VAL A 507 2.34 -2.47 -24.86
N VAL A 508 1.34 -2.52 -23.98
CA VAL A 508 1.52 -2.81 -22.55
C VAL A 508 1.08 -4.24 -22.29
N ILE A 509 1.91 -5.01 -21.58
CA ILE A 509 1.65 -6.40 -21.22
C ILE A 509 1.65 -6.55 -19.69
N CYS A 510 0.59 -7.16 -19.15
CA CYS A 510 0.56 -7.63 -17.76
C CYS A 510 0.52 -9.17 -17.79
N PHE A 511 1.65 -9.82 -17.51
CA PHE A 511 1.79 -11.27 -17.62
C PHE A 511 1.87 -11.91 -16.22
N LEU A 512 0.74 -12.43 -15.76
CA LEU A 512 0.52 -13.01 -14.43
C LEU A 512 0.67 -12.02 -13.27
N SER A 513 0.54 -10.72 -13.56
CA SER A 513 0.76 -9.62 -12.63
C SER A 513 -0.49 -8.74 -12.39
N PHE A 514 -1.45 -8.73 -13.32
CA PHE A 514 -2.57 -7.79 -13.32
C PHE A 514 -3.42 -7.83 -12.05
N ARG A 515 -3.55 -9.01 -11.41
CA ARG A 515 -4.27 -9.21 -10.15
C ARG A 515 -3.74 -8.38 -8.97
N TYR A 516 -2.46 -8.01 -8.99
CA TYR A 516 -1.81 -7.28 -7.90
C TYR A 516 -2.00 -5.76 -8.04
N LEU A 517 -2.39 -5.31 -9.23
CA LEU A 517 -2.44 -3.89 -9.56
C LEU A 517 -3.74 -3.27 -9.04
N ASP A 518 -3.66 -1.97 -8.77
CA ASP A 518 -4.84 -1.13 -8.67
C ASP A 518 -5.28 -0.74 -10.08
N TRP A 519 -6.41 -1.31 -10.49
CA TRP A 519 -6.76 -1.34 -11.91
C TRP A 519 -7.12 0.03 -12.48
N ASP A 520 -7.66 0.94 -11.69
CA ASP A 520 -8.10 2.25 -12.18
C ASP A 520 -6.94 3.22 -12.36
N PRO A 521 -6.10 3.46 -11.33
CA PRO A 521 -4.90 4.27 -11.47
C PRO A 521 -3.94 3.72 -12.53
N VAL A 522 -3.74 2.39 -12.57
CA VAL A 522 -2.83 1.81 -13.58
C VAL A 522 -3.41 1.90 -14.99
N MET A 523 -4.74 1.83 -15.17
CA MET A 523 -5.35 1.99 -16.49
C MET A 523 -5.16 3.41 -17.03
N ALA A 524 -5.24 4.44 -16.18
CA ALA A 524 -4.91 5.81 -16.58
C ALA A 524 -3.47 5.91 -17.12
N GLU A 525 -2.52 5.31 -16.40
CA GLU A 525 -1.11 5.29 -16.81
C GLU A 525 -0.88 4.44 -18.08
N ILE A 526 -1.56 3.29 -18.20
CA ILE A 526 -1.56 2.47 -19.44
C ILE A 526 -2.03 3.31 -20.63
N ARG A 527 -3.12 4.08 -20.50
CA ARG A 527 -3.59 4.97 -21.57
C ARG A 527 -2.56 6.05 -21.91
N ARG A 528 -1.92 6.63 -20.89
CA ARG A 528 -0.94 7.70 -21.06
C ARG A 528 0.27 7.21 -21.86
N VAL A 529 0.88 6.09 -21.46
CA VAL A 529 2.13 5.58 -22.05
C VAL A 529 1.94 4.90 -23.41
N LEU A 530 0.75 4.37 -23.70
CA LEU A 530 0.46 3.75 -25.00
C LEU A 530 0.44 4.82 -26.10
N ALA A 531 1.14 4.63 -27.21
CA ALA A 531 0.98 5.44 -28.41
C ALA A 531 -0.46 5.36 -28.96
N PRO A 532 -0.91 6.33 -29.79
CA PRO A 532 -2.20 6.21 -30.47
C PRO A 532 -2.31 4.89 -31.25
N GLY A 533 -3.38 4.14 -31.01
CA GLY A 533 -3.59 2.80 -31.58
C GLY A 533 -2.87 1.67 -30.84
N GLY A 534 -2.17 1.97 -29.74
CA GLY A 534 -1.50 1.00 -28.88
C GLY A 534 -2.48 0.09 -28.14
N ARG A 535 -1.98 -1.02 -27.58
CA ARG A 535 -2.82 -2.12 -27.07
C ARG A 535 -2.41 -2.58 -25.67
N LEU A 536 -3.38 -2.98 -24.85
CA LEU A 536 -3.17 -3.66 -23.58
C LEU A 536 -3.42 -5.17 -23.73
N TRP A 537 -2.42 -5.97 -23.34
CA TRP A 537 -2.53 -7.41 -23.23
C TRP A 537 -2.42 -7.86 -21.79
N VAL A 538 -3.40 -8.63 -21.32
CA VAL A 538 -3.38 -9.22 -19.99
C VAL A 538 -3.45 -10.73 -20.11
N VAL A 539 -2.53 -11.42 -19.47
CA VAL A 539 -2.59 -12.87 -19.25
C VAL A 539 -2.57 -13.08 -17.75
N ASP A 540 -3.63 -13.63 -17.15
CA ASP A 540 -3.65 -13.78 -15.70
C ASP A 540 -4.40 -15.01 -15.20
N MET A 541 -4.16 -15.41 -13.95
CA MET A 541 -4.78 -16.56 -13.31
C MET A 541 -5.91 -16.14 -12.36
N VAL A 542 -7.00 -16.88 -12.41
CA VAL A 542 -8.18 -16.68 -11.55
C VAL A 542 -8.61 -17.98 -10.88
N GLU A 543 -9.20 -17.86 -9.70
CA GLU A 543 -9.77 -18.99 -8.96
C GLU A 543 -11.21 -19.25 -9.44
N HIS A 544 -11.41 -20.35 -10.19
CA HIS A 544 -12.74 -20.80 -10.58
C HIS A 544 -12.75 -22.29 -10.94
N PRO A 545 -13.55 -23.14 -10.24
CA PRO A 545 -13.67 -24.56 -10.53
C PRO A 545 -14.07 -24.84 -11.99
N VAL A 546 -13.57 -25.93 -12.57
CA VAL A 546 -13.88 -26.32 -13.96
C VAL A 546 -15.34 -26.71 -14.11
N ARG A 547 -15.99 -26.27 -15.20
CA ARG A 547 -17.35 -26.69 -15.58
C ARG A 547 -17.28 -27.90 -16.48
N VAL A 548 -18.35 -28.70 -16.53
CA VAL A 548 -18.42 -29.91 -17.39
C VAL A 548 -18.07 -29.61 -18.86
N ARG A 549 -18.53 -28.47 -19.40
CA ARG A 549 -18.22 -28.04 -20.77
C ARG A 549 -16.74 -27.72 -21.05
N GLU A 550 -15.93 -27.54 -20.00
CA GLU A 550 -14.51 -27.18 -20.09
C GLU A 550 -13.58 -28.38 -19.85
N LEU A 551 -14.13 -29.59 -19.66
CA LEU A 551 -13.35 -30.83 -19.51
C LEU A 551 -12.34 -31.06 -20.65
N PRO A 552 -12.63 -30.74 -21.93
CA PRO A 552 -11.63 -30.86 -22.99
C PRO A 552 -10.41 -29.94 -22.76
N VAL A 553 -10.63 -28.72 -22.25
CA VAL A 553 -9.55 -27.77 -21.93
C VAL A 553 -8.73 -28.27 -20.73
N LEU A 554 -9.38 -28.81 -19.71
CA LEU A 554 -8.71 -29.42 -18.56
C LEU A 554 -7.83 -30.61 -19.00
N ALA A 555 -8.37 -31.54 -19.79
CA ALA A 555 -7.64 -32.70 -20.28
C ALA A 555 -6.42 -32.28 -21.13
N ARG A 556 -6.60 -31.33 -22.05
CA ARG A 556 -5.50 -30.77 -22.85
C ARG A 556 -4.44 -30.11 -21.96
N SER A 557 -4.85 -29.30 -20.99
CA SER A 557 -3.93 -28.61 -20.08
C SER A 557 -3.11 -29.60 -19.24
N ALA A 558 -3.76 -30.65 -18.72
CA ALA A 558 -3.10 -31.71 -17.96
C ALA A 558 -2.10 -32.48 -18.82
N PHE A 559 -2.48 -32.85 -20.05
CA PHE A 559 -1.58 -33.51 -20.99
C PHE A 559 -0.36 -32.65 -21.32
N GLU A 560 -0.56 -31.37 -21.65
CA GLU A 560 0.52 -30.43 -21.96
C GLU A 560 1.47 -30.20 -20.78
N HIS A 561 0.93 -30.15 -19.56
CA HIS A 561 1.74 -30.03 -18.34
C HIS A 561 2.65 -31.25 -18.14
N VAL A 562 2.11 -32.45 -18.32
CA VAL A 562 2.89 -33.71 -18.24
C VAL A 562 3.92 -33.76 -19.36
N ARG A 563 3.54 -33.42 -20.59
CA ARG A 563 4.44 -33.40 -21.76
C ARG A 563 5.60 -32.45 -21.56
N THR A 564 5.33 -31.22 -21.10
CA THR A 564 6.35 -30.20 -20.85
C THR A 564 7.35 -30.65 -19.78
N ARG A 565 6.86 -31.21 -18.66
CA ARG A 565 7.73 -31.74 -17.59
C ARG A 565 8.61 -32.91 -18.05
N ARG A 566 8.09 -33.77 -18.92
CA ARG A 566 8.86 -34.88 -19.50
C ARG A 566 9.91 -34.40 -20.51
N ALA A 567 9.54 -33.46 -21.37
CA ALA A 567 10.43 -32.90 -22.37
C ALA A 567 11.51 -31.98 -21.78
N ARG A 568 11.27 -31.40 -20.59
CA ARG A 568 12.16 -30.46 -19.91
C ARG A 568 12.40 -30.89 -18.46
N PRO A 569 13.27 -31.89 -18.23
CA PRO A 569 13.48 -32.45 -16.89
C PRO A 569 14.08 -31.43 -15.91
N GLN A 570 14.97 -30.54 -16.39
CA GLN A 570 15.53 -29.46 -15.56
C GLN A 570 14.43 -28.50 -15.06
N PHE A 571 13.54 -28.06 -15.95
CA PHE A 571 12.36 -27.27 -15.57
C PHE A 571 11.50 -27.99 -14.52
N ALA A 572 11.28 -29.30 -14.67
CA ALA A 572 10.51 -30.06 -13.70
C ALA A 572 11.18 -30.10 -12.32
N ALA A 573 12.52 -30.23 -12.28
CA ALA A 573 13.31 -30.18 -11.05
C ALA A 573 13.26 -28.80 -10.39
N ASP A 574 13.51 -27.72 -11.14
CA ASP A 574 13.50 -26.35 -10.64
C ASP A 574 12.11 -25.91 -10.18
N LEU A 575 11.06 -26.26 -10.93
CA LEU A 575 9.68 -26.00 -10.52
C LEU A 575 9.32 -26.75 -9.22
N THR A 576 9.85 -27.95 -9.03
CA THR A 576 9.66 -28.72 -7.78
C THR A 576 10.40 -28.07 -6.62
N ALA A 577 11.64 -27.62 -6.82
CA ALA A 577 12.42 -26.88 -5.83
C ALA A 577 11.70 -25.59 -5.41
N LEU A 578 11.24 -24.78 -6.37
CA LEU A 578 10.45 -23.58 -6.11
C LEU A 578 9.17 -23.89 -5.32
N THR A 579 8.34 -24.81 -5.82
CA THR A 579 7.01 -25.05 -5.24
C THR A 579 7.03 -25.77 -3.90
N SER A 580 8.14 -26.42 -3.57
CA SER A 580 8.35 -27.08 -2.28
C SER A 580 8.99 -26.17 -1.24
N HIS A 581 9.57 -25.03 -1.67
CA HIS A 581 10.27 -24.10 -0.78
C HIS A 581 9.31 -23.47 0.24
N PRO A 582 9.67 -23.40 1.55
CA PRO A 582 8.81 -22.83 2.58
C PRO A 582 8.38 -21.39 2.28
N ALA A 583 9.31 -20.54 1.83
CA ALA A 583 9.00 -19.14 1.52
C ALA A 583 8.03 -19.00 0.33
N TRP A 584 8.06 -19.92 -0.65
CA TRP A 584 7.08 -19.94 -1.74
C TRP A 584 5.68 -20.26 -1.22
N ARG A 585 5.59 -21.27 -0.34
CA ARG A 585 4.32 -21.69 0.27
C ARG A 585 3.74 -20.61 1.18
N GLU A 586 4.61 -19.88 1.89
CA GLU A 586 4.21 -18.74 2.71
C GLU A 586 3.75 -17.58 1.84
N MET A 587 4.54 -17.15 0.85
CA MET A 587 4.15 -16.11 -0.11
C MET A 587 2.79 -16.41 -0.75
N LEU A 588 2.50 -17.65 -1.17
CA LEU A 588 1.20 -18.02 -1.74
C LEU A 588 0.01 -17.89 -0.78
N ARG A 589 0.24 -17.93 0.54
CA ARG A 589 -0.83 -17.67 1.53
C ARG A 589 -1.21 -16.19 1.56
N HIS A 590 -0.25 -15.32 1.20
CA HIS A 590 -0.32 -13.86 1.26
C HIS A 590 -0.32 -13.16 -0.11
N ASN A 591 -0.40 -13.91 -1.22
CA ASN A 591 -0.65 -13.34 -2.54
C ASN A 591 -2.07 -13.54 -3.10
N PRO A 592 -2.79 -12.45 -3.46
CA PRO A 592 -4.18 -12.50 -3.86
C PRO A 592 -4.40 -13.32 -5.12
N ILE A 593 -5.52 -14.06 -5.15
CA ILE A 593 -6.09 -14.61 -6.38
C ILE A 593 -7.49 -14.05 -6.52
N ARG A 594 -7.70 -13.22 -7.54
CA ARG A 594 -8.98 -12.60 -7.87
C ARG A 594 -9.92 -13.63 -8.52
N ALA A 595 -11.21 -13.40 -8.39
CA ALA A 595 -12.22 -14.24 -9.00
C ALA A 595 -12.43 -13.88 -10.49
N GLU A 596 -12.85 -14.86 -11.29
CA GLU A 596 -13.10 -14.67 -12.73
C GLU A 596 -14.13 -13.56 -13.03
N HIS A 597 -15.12 -13.38 -12.16
CA HIS A 597 -16.18 -12.38 -12.38
C HIS A 597 -15.68 -10.94 -12.20
N GLU A 598 -14.68 -10.71 -11.36
CA GLU A 598 -14.05 -9.38 -11.20
C GLU A 598 -13.41 -8.94 -12.52
N TYR A 599 -12.63 -9.84 -13.14
CA TYR A 599 -12.03 -9.61 -14.46
C TYR A 599 -13.09 -9.34 -15.52
N ARG A 600 -14.15 -10.15 -15.54
CA ARG A 600 -15.24 -9.98 -16.53
C ARG A 600 -15.92 -8.64 -16.37
N TRP A 601 -16.25 -8.27 -15.15
CA TRP A 601 -16.92 -7.01 -14.86
C TRP A 601 -16.02 -5.83 -15.27
N TYR A 602 -14.76 -5.83 -14.82
CA TYR A 602 -13.81 -4.77 -15.11
C TYR A 602 -13.53 -4.58 -16.60
N PHE A 603 -13.26 -5.67 -17.33
CA PHE A 603 -12.99 -5.56 -18.76
C PHE A 603 -14.26 -5.26 -19.56
N ALA A 604 -15.42 -5.78 -19.17
CA ALA A 604 -16.66 -5.49 -19.89
C ALA A 604 -17.15 -4.05 -19.68
N SER A 605 -16.89 -3.45 -18.52
CA SER A 605 -17.25 -2.06 -18.24
C SER A 605 -16.39 -1.07 -19.03
N ARG A 606 -15.12 -1.41 -19.29
CA ARG A 606 -14.18 -0.56 -20.03
C ARG A 606 -14.09 -0.84 -21.52
N PHE A 607 -14.31 -2.09 -21.92
CA PHE A 607 -14.16 -2.57 -23.29
C PHE A 607 -15.41 -3.35 -23.71
N PRO A 608 -16.53 -2.66 -23.98
CA PRO A 608 -17.77 -3.31 -24.40
C PRO A 608 -17.54 -4.19 -25.63
N GLY A 609 -17.99 -5.44 -25.58
CA GLY A 609 -17.83 -6.42 -26.66
C GLY A 609 -16.56 -7.26 -26.60
N SER A 610 -15.55 -6.85 -25.84
CA SER A 610 -14.33 -7.64 -25.63
C SER A 610 -14.59 -8.86 -24.73
N ARG A 611 -13.88 -9.96 -24.99
CA ARG A 611 -14.08 -11.23 -24.26
C ARG A 611 -12.78 -11.76 -23.69
N LEU A 612 -12.85 -12.21 -22.43
CA LEU A 612 -11.80 -13.01 -21.82
C LEU A 612 -11.70 -14.39 -22.50
N LYS A 613 -10.50 -14.75 -22.95
CA LYS A 613 -10.19 -16.04 -23.55
C LYS A 613 -9.61 -16.97 -22.50
N LEU A 614 -10.16 -18.17 -22.37
CA LEU A 614 -9.59 -19.22 -21.53
C LEU A 614 -8.41 -19.89 -22.26
N LEU A 615 -7.22 -19.86 -21.67
CA LEU A 615 -6.02 -20.50 -22.22
C LEU A 615 -5.80 -21.90 -21.64
N THR A 616 -5.73 -21.98 -20.30
CA THR A 616 -5.48 -23.22 -19.56
C THR A 616 -6.41 -23.33 -18.35
N ALA A 617 -6.63 -24.55 -17.87
CA ALA A 617 -7.42 -24.83 -16.69
C ALA A 617 -6.83 -25.98 -15.88
N THR A 618 -6.87 -25.86 -14.56
CA THR A 618 -6.68 -26.92 -13.57
C THR A 618 -8.00 -27.14 -12.84
N LEU A 619 -8.07 -28.10 -11.90
CA LEU A 619 -9.30 -28.37 -11.13
C LEU A 619 -9.84 -27.13 -10.39
N SER A 620 -8.96 -26.22 -9.96
CA SER A 620 -9.29 -25.06 -9.14
C SER A 620 -8.94 -23.70 -9.75
N GLN A 621 -8.07 -23.66 -10.76
CA GLN A 621 -7.52 -22.41 -11.32
C GLN A 621 -7.64 -22.37 -12.84
N ARG A 622 -7.64 -21.16 -13.40
CA ARG A 622 -7.68 -20.93 -14.85
C ARG A 622 -6.71 -19.84 -15.22
N VAL A 623 -6.10 -19.93 -16.40
CA VAL A 623 -5.39 -18.80 -17.00
C VAL A 623 -6.25 -18.21 -18.12
N LEU A 624 -6.55 -16.93 -17.98
CA LEU A 624 -7.32 -16.15 -18.92
C LEU A 624 -6.39 -15.19 -19.66
N ALA A 625 -6.82 -14.77 -20.83
CA ALA A 625 -6.16 -13.71 -21.57
C ALA A 625 -7.15 -12.71 -22.16
N PHE A 626 -6.72 -11.47 -22.22
CA PHE A 626 -7.47 -10.30 -22.67
C PHE A 626 -6.61 -9.46 -23.59
N ASP A 627 -7.22 -8.98 -24.67
CA ASP A 627 -6.63 -8.05 -25.62
C ASP A 627 -7.62 -6.90 -25.77
N SER A 628 -7.18 -5.68 -25.46
CA SER A 628 -8.04 -4.50 -25.60
C SER A 628 -8.38 -4.18 -27.05
N GLY A 629 -7.60 -4.69 -28.02
CA GLY A 629 -7.49 -4.05 -29.32
C GLY A 629 -6.80 -2.69 -29.21
N PRO A 630 -6.84 -1.87 -30.28
CA PRO A 630 -6.42 -0.48 -30.22
C PRO A 630 -7.18 0.25 -29.11
N LEU A 631 -6.43 0.89 -28.21
CA LEU A 631 -6.97 1.57 -27.06
C LEU A 631 -7.00 3.07 -27.32
N ASP A 632 -8.21 3.64 -27.34
CA ASP A 632 -8.39 5.07 -27.62
C ASP A 632 -7.79 5.95 -26.52
N LYS A 633 -7.29 7.11 -26.90
CA LYS A 633 -6.86 8.14 -25.95
C LYS A 633 -8.05 8.77 -25.23
N GLY A 634 -7.83 9.21 -24.00
CA GLY A 634 -8.83 9.89 -23.19
C GLY A 634 -8.73 9.59 -21.71
N LEU A 635 -9.69 10.14 -20.95
CA LEU A 635 -9.78 9.93 -19.51
C LEU A 635 -10.30 8.53 -19.19
N THR A 636 -9.67 7.89 -18.22
CA THR A 636 -10.21 6.67 -17.60
C THR A 636 -11.24 7.09 -16.56
N ALA A 637 -12.53 6.85 -16.85
CA ALA A 637 -13.57 7.07 -15.86
C ALA A 637 -13.28 6.22 -14.61
N PRO A 638 -13.30 6.82 -13.40
CA PRO A 638 -13.15 6.08 -12.16
C PRO A 638 -14.37 5.16 -11.97
N LEU A 639 -14.12 3.91 -11.60
CA LEU A 639 -15.12 2.95 -11.21
C LEU A 639 -15.29 2.95 -9.70
N THR A 640 -16.53 2.74 -9.26
CA THR A 640 -16.85 2.58 -7.84
C THR A 640 -16.42 1.22 -7.28
N TYR A 641 -16.00 0.29 -8.15
CA TYR A 641 -15.56 -1.07 -7.83
C TYR A 641 -14.22 -1.38 -8.52
N PRO A 642 -13.24 -1.94 -7.79
CA PRO A 642 -11.87 -2.11 -8.24
C PRO A 642 -11.58 -3.41 -9.01
#